data_AF-A0A9P1HFA8-F1
#
_entry.id   AF-A0A9P1HFA8-F1
#
_cell.length_a   1.000
_cell.length_b   1.000
_cell.length_c   1.000
_cell.angle_alpha   90.00
_cell.angle_beta   90.00
_cell.angle_gamma   90.00
#
_symmetry.space_group_name_H-M   'P 1'
#
loop_
_entity.id
_entity.type
_entity.pdbx_description
1 polymer ?
#
loop_
_entity_poly.entity_id
_entity_poly.type
_entity_poly.pdbx_seq_one_letter_code
_entity_poly.pdbx_strand_id
1 'polypeptide(L)'
;METILSSSSAPIIFNESSHEERASVERLNPEERHIIPEDVGEDEERLLIDLFREYNSLIRPVQNVTSPPVIVDFGVAMILLINVDEKNQILHTNVWLTMKWNDFQLRWNPEDYGNISTIHVPSDRVWLPDIVLFNNADGNYEVSFKSNAFVDHHGDVIWVPPAMFKSSCRIDVEWFPFDEQSCTLVFGSWTYNSDEVLLNWYNNIQAVQLTDYQFSGIWDVIDVPGYLVTKRDAKESRIVFNLVIRRKTLFYTVILIIPTVLMAFLSMMAFYLPADSGEKISLTISLLLALVVFLLLVSKILPPTSNIPLMGKYLLLAFVLNIITVVVTVIIVNVYFRSALSHEMPNWVRQIFLEFLPRFLMMKRPERIPIFNGYFVEEYCAAEIIDASSCDDTERTETDTDFESGEPSLVMPSMTATIVPFLQMTQTKIERNPQEHHENCSKWKKKLSRKFSRKKKNEEPIAEATCMEAIQEGPRTEQERISREMKTTVESIAYIAEHMKTQMSRKKIRDDWKYVAMVIDRLLLLVFFGITLGGTVGIILSAPHILTYFSAFLLFILQSTDGSPDEHRLTANLFYGYNSLVRPVENASSPAIQVSFSLALVLLINIDEKNQIMHTNVWPTMRWTDYQMKWDPRDYGGIRTIRVPPEKVWLPDIVLFNNADGNYLVSFYSNVVVEHTGEMLWVPPAVYKSSCIIDVEFFPFDEQVCSLTFGSWTFKHDEVQISHLEGKRQVELNDYSPSGIWDVIEVPGHLRETRSKISYQIRIRRKTLFYTVILIMPTVLMAFLSMSVFYLPCEASEKITLAISILLALVVFLLLVSKILPPTSSTIPLMAKYLLLTFVMNMITIMVTVVIINLYFRGPATHTMQPWVRTIFLKYLPLLLVMKRPASSQASSFHRSKDNCNQSNYGSMQKTLPIVQVRPPDDDKPKLVDDTKPKLNQTNEENRKLSSSNSVKEETLSDNAKKAIEAIEYITQHLTHDNNDKKQKDEWKFVSMVVDRLLLYIFFAVTATGTMGILFSAPNVFEYVDQTTIIENLKKAAKAEQDFELPTF
;
A
#
# COMPACT_ATOMS: atom_id res chain seq x y z
N MET A 1 22.12 -12.15 8.90
CA MET A 1 22.43 -13.39 9.64
C MET A 1 23.36 -14.19 8.74
N GLU A 2 24.45 -14.71 9.30
CA GLU A 2 25.42 -15.65 8.71
C GLU A 2 25.84 -15.46 7.24
N THR A 3 27.00 -14.84 7.07
CA THR A 3 27.95 -15.22 6.02
C THR A 3 28.41 -16.66 6.19
N ILE A 4 28.42 -17.46 5.11
CA ILE A 4 29.50 -18.40 4.73
C ILE A 4 29.12 -19.08 3.40
N LEU A 5 29.89 -18.79 2.35
CA LEU A 5 30.35 -19.68 1.25
C LEU A 5 30.69 -18.83 0.01
N SER A 6 31.99 -18.80 -0.32
CA SER A 6 32.51 -18.22 -1.56
C SER A 6 33.44 -19.22 -2.22
N SER A 7 33.03 -19.78 -3.36
CA SER A 7 33.85 -20.73 -4.12
C SER A 7 33.67 -20.55 -5.63
N SER A 8 34.65 -19.90 -6.24
CA SER A 8 35.08 -20.02 -7.65
C SER A 8 34.01 -20.32 -8.72
N SER A 9 33.54 -19.27 -9.40
CA SER A 9 33.04 -19.38 -10.77
C SER A 9 34.20 -19.21 -11.77
N ALA A 10 34.56 -20.28 -12.47
CA ALA A 10 35.53 -20.23 -13.58
C ALA A 10 34.77 -20.19 -14.93
N PRO A 11 35.26 -19.43 -15.94
CA PRO A 11 34.61 -19.36 -17.24
C PRO A 11 34.88 -20.61 -18.08
N ILE A 12 33.84 -21.16 -18.71
CA ILE A 12 33.99 -22.21 -19.74
C ILE A 12 34.29 -21.51 -21.06
N ILE A 13 35.53 -21.66 -21.54
CA ILE A 13 35.94 -21.25 -22.88
C ILE A 13 35.71 -22.44 -23.81
N PHE A 14 34.78 -22.31 -24.75
CA PHE A 14 34.72 -23.22 -25.90
C PHE A 14 35.90 -22.91 -26.82
N ASN A 15 36.72 -23.91 -27.10
CA ASN A 15 37.91 -23.80 -27.95
C ASN A 15 37.69 -24.59 -29.24
N GLU A 16 38.02 -24.00 -30.39
CA GLU A 16 37.92 -24.65 -31.69
C GLU A 16 38.97 -25.77 -31.83
N SER A 17 38.53 -27.02 -31.98
CA SER A 17 39.37 -28.13 -32.45
C SER A 17 38.52 -29.34 -32.85
N SER A 18 38.20 -29.47 -34.14
CA SER A 18 37.56 -30.67 -34.71
C SER A 18 38.07 -30.97 -36.13
N HIS A 19 39.39 -31.00 -36.28
CA HIS A 19 40.09 -31.70 -37.36
C HIS A 19 41.11 -32.65 -36.73
N GLU A 20 41.47 -33.71 -37.46
CA GLU A 20 42.44 -34.76 -37.07
C GLU A 20 42.02 -35.70 -35.91
N GLU A 21 40.96 -36.50 -36.13
CA GLU A 21 40.90 -37.86 -35.54
C GLU A 21 40.53 -38.90 -36.61
N ARG A 22 41.54 -39.33 -37.39
CA ARG A 22 41.37 -40.32 -38.47
C ARG A 22 42.57 -41.27 -38.66
N ALA A 23 43.20 -41.71 -37.57
CA ALA A 23 44.32 -42.68 -37.63
C ALA A 23 44.63 -43.40 -36.29
N SER A 24 43.81 -44.37 -35.84
CA SER A 24 44.15 -45.17 -34.63
C SER A 24 43.40 -46.52 -34.42
N VAL A 25 42.91 -47.21 -35.47
CA VAL A 25 42.38 -48.58 -35.34
C VAL A 25 43.06 -49.55 -36.31
N GLU A 26 44.29 -49.98 -35.98
CA GLU A 26 45.00 -51.04 -36.72
C GLU A 26 45.92 -51.88 -35.82
N ARG A 27 45.34 -52.90 -35.16
CA ARG A 27 45.91 -54.26 -34.93
C ARG A 27 45.07 -55.11 -33.96
N LEU A 28 44.19 -55.94 -34.51
CA LEU A 28 43.73 -57.22 -33.94
C LEU A 28 43.64 -58.26 -35.08
N ASN A 29 43.49 -59.55 -34.73
CA ASN A 29 43.85 -60.67 -35.60
C ASN A 29 42.92 -60.91 -36.82
N PRO A 30 43.43 -61.51 -37.92
CA PRO A 30 42.72 -61.64 -39.19
C PRO A 30 41.88 -62.92 -39.39
N GLU A 31 41.58 -63.71 -38.34
CA GLU A 31 40.87 -65.01 -38.50
C GLU A 31 39.45 -65.10 -37.90
N GLU A 32 38.91 -64.03 -37.29
CA GLU A 32 37.52 -63.99 -36.79
C GLU A 32 36.62 -63.01 -37.59
N ARG A 33 36.72 -63.02 -38.93
CA ARG A 33 35.85 -62.22 -39.81
C ARG A 33 34.76 -63.05 -40.49
N HIS A 34 33.77 -63.48 -39.70
CA HIS A 34 32.49 -63.95 -40.23
C HIS A 34 31.32 -63.53 -39.34
N ILE A 35 30.23 -63.06 -39.97
CA ILE A 35 28.96 -62.65 -39.36
C ILE A 35 29.04 -61.38 -38.48
N ILE A 36 29.51 -60.29 -39.09
CA ILE A 36 28.85 -58.98 -38.97
C ILE A 36 28.44 -58.59 -40.40
N PRO A 37 27.20 -58.14 -40.68
CA PRO A 37 26.83 -57.72 -42.04
C PRO A 37 27.52 -56.40 -42.40
N GLU A 38 28.41 -56.42 -43.40
CA GLU A 38 29.02 -55.19 -43.97
C GLU A 38 28.08 -54.52 -45.01
N ASP A 39 27.09 -55.24 -45.54
CA ASP A 39 26.25 -54.80 -46.69
C ASP A 39 25.24 -53.68 -46.36
N VAL A 40 24.76 -53.57 -45.12
CA VAL A 40 23.59 -52.73 -44.76
C VAL A 40 23.84 -51.24 -45.00
N GLY A 41 25.08 -50.78 -44.87
CA GLY A 41 25.44 -49.36 -45.08
C GLY A 41 25.47 -48.94 -46.55
N GLU A 42 25.85 -49.84 -47.46
CA GLU A 42 25.92 -49.53 -48.90
C GLU A 42 24.51 -49.45 -49.51
N ASP A 43 23.58 -50.32 -49.08
CA ASP A 43 22.17 -50.26 -49.47
C ASP A 43 21.45 -49.01 -48.93
N GLU A 44 21.73 -48.55 -47.70
CA GLU A 44 21.14 -47.32 -47.16
C GLU A 44 21.69 -46.05 -47.84
N GLU A 45 23.01 -45.97 -48.11
CA GLU A 45 23.60 -44.86 -48.86
C GLU A 45 23.06 -44.81 -50.29
N ARG A 46 22.95 -45.96 -50.96
CA ARG A 46 22.38 -46.07 -52.31
C ARG A 46 20.89 -45.66 -52.34
N LEU A 47 20.10 -46.11 -51.38
CA LEU A 47 18.69 -45.70 -51.23
C LEU A 47 18.57 -44.17 -51.07
N LEU A 48 19.39 -43.56 -50.21
CA LEU A 48 19.43 -42.11 -50.03
C LEU A 48 19.81 -41.36 -51.32
N ILE A 49 20.74 -41.89 -52.11
CA ILE A 49 21.14 -41.29 -53.40
C ILE A 49 20.01 -41.39 -54.43
N ASP A 50 19.37 -42.55 -54.57
CA ASP A 50 18.27 -42.75 -55.52
C ASP A 50 17.04 -41.91 -55.16
N LEU A 51 16.66 -41.87 -53.87
CA LEU A 51 15.46 -41.18 -53.37
C LEU A 51 15.55 -39.65 -53.52
N PHE A 52 16.72 -39.06 -53.23
CA PHE A 52 16.90 -37.59 -53.23
C PHE A 52 17.42 -37.02 -54.55
N ARG A 53 17.60 -37.84 -55.59
CA ARG A 53 18.17 -37.41 -56.88
C ARG A 53 17.36 -36.35 -57.62
N GLU A 54 16.04 -36.44 -57.56
CA GLU A 54 15.10 -35.51 -58.22
C GLU A 54 14.08 -34.91 -57.22
N TYR A 55 14.24 -35.18 -55.93
CA TYR A 55 13.38 -34.64 -54.87
C TYR A 55 13.60 -33.14 -54.64
N ASN A 56 12.55 -32.43 -54.22
CA ASN A 56 12.61 -30.99 -53.96
C ASN A 56 11.81 -30.61 -52.70
N SER A 57 12.49 -30.36 -51.58
CA SER A 57 11.86 -30.00 -50.30
C SER A 57 11.09 -28.67 -50.29
N LEU A 58 11.14 -27.88 -51.36
CA LEU A 58 10.36 -26.64 -51.48
C LEU A 58 8.90 -26.90 -51.84
N ILE A 59 8.62 -27.93 -52.64
CA ILE A 59 7.26 -28.26 -53.05
C ILE A 59 6.63 -29.19 -52.02
N ARG A 60 5.37 -28.91 -51.68
CA ARG A 60 4.54 -29.84 -50.92
C ARG A 60 4.36 -31.16 -51.69
N PRO A 61 4.23 -32.31 -51.02
CA PRO A 61 4.01 -33.60 -51.68
C PRO A 61 2.56 -33.79 -52.13
N VAL A 62 1.99 -32.74 -52.73
CA VAL A 62 0.71 -32.80 -53.44
C VAL A 62 0.98 -33.35 -54.83
N GLN A 63 0.12 -34.25 -55.28
CA GLN A 63 0.18 -34.70 -56.67
C GLN A 63 -0.41 -33.59 -57.58
N ASN A 64 -1.71 -33.29 -57.46
CA ASN A 64 -2.44 -32.37 -58.36
C ASN A 64 -2.74 -31.01 -57.73
N VAL A 65 -2.64 -29.93 -58.52
CA VAL A 65 -3.03 -28.56 -58.11
C VAL A 65 -4.51 -28.46 -57.67
N THR A 66 -5.34 -29.42 -58.10
CA THR A 66 -6.77 -29.55 -57.76
C THR A 66 -7.09 -30.80 -56.92
N SER A 67 -6.09 -31.54 -56.44
CA SER A 67 -6.29 -32.66 -55.50
C SER A 67 -6.53 -32.14 -54.07
N PRO A 68 -7.11 -32.94 -53.16
CA PRO A 68 -7.30 -32.54 -51.76
C PRO A 68 -6.00 -32.05 -51.08
N PRO A 69 -6.10 -31.20 -50.05
CA PRO A 69 -4.96 -30.69 -49.28
C PRO A 69 -4.10 -31.81 -48.69
N VAL A 70 -2.81 -31.52 -48.45
CA VAL A 70 -1.97 -32.39 -47.62
C VAL A 70 -2.59 -32.48 -46.24
N ILE A 71 -3.04 -33.68 -45.86
CA ILE A 71 -3.50 -33.93 -44.49
C ILE A 71 -2.24 -34.12 -43.64
N VAL A 72 -2.04 -33.20 -42.70
CA VAL A 72 -1.01 -33.32 -41.67
C VAL A 72 -1.71 -33.74 -40.37
N ASP A 73 -1.48 -34.99 -39.98
CA ASP A 73 -1.87 -35.52 -38.68
C ASP A 73 -0.97 -34.87 -37.62
N PHE A 74 -1.53 -33.94 -36.86
CA PHE A 74 -0.86 -33.17 -35.84
C PHE A 74 -1.22 -33.70 -34.44
N GLY A 75 -0.19 -33.92 -33.63
CA GLY A 75 -0.29 -34.27 -32.22
C GLY A 75 0.68 -33.42 -31.41
N VAL A 76 0.36 -33.22 -30.13
CA VAL A 76 1.25 -32.54 -29.18
C VAL A 76 1.33 -33.39 -27.92
N ALA A 77 2.54 -33.66 -27.45
CA ALA A 77 2.81 -34.23 -26.13
C ALA A 77 3.47 -33.17 -25.25
N MET A 78 2.93 -32.90 -24.06
CA MET A 78 3.52 -31.93 -23.14
C MET A 78 4.45 -32.65 -22.17
N ILE A 79 5.74 -32.28 -22.20
CA ILE A 79 6.77 -32.85 -21.34
C ILE A 79 6.87 -32.09 -20.03
N LEU A 80 6.78 -30.75 -20.06
CA LEU A 80 6.89 -29.93 -18.85
C LEU A 80 6.17 -28.58 -19.01
N LEU A 81 5.38 -28.23 -17.99
CA LEU A 81 4.92 -26.86 -17.76
C LEU A 81 6.02 -26.10 -17.01
N ILE A 82 6.88 -25.40 -17.76
CA ILE A 82 8.12 -24.79 -17.26
C ILE A 82 7.79 -23.66 -16.26
N ASN A 83 6.96 -22.71 -16.68
CA ASN A 83 6.59 -21.54 -15.89
C ASN A 83 5.30 -20.89 -16.41
N VAL A 84 4.64 -20.12 -15.54
CA VAL A 84 3.61 -19.15 -15.93
C VAL A 84 4.03 -17.81 -15.33
N ASP A 85 4.43 -16.87 -16.16
CA ASP A 85 4.76 -15.50 -15.75
C ASP A 85 3.47 -14.68 -15.72
N GLU A 86 2.84 -14.58 -14.55
CA GLU A 86 1.56 -13.89 -14.42
C GLU A 86 1.71 -12.38 -14.62
N LYS A 87 2.88 -11.82 -14.30
CA LYS A 87 3.17 -10.39 -14.42
C LYS A 87 3.21 -9.96 -15.88
N ASN A 88 3.90 -10.72 -16.73
CA ASN A 88 4.09 -10.42 -18.15
C ASN A 88 3.05 -11.11 -19.06
N GLN A 89 2.15 -11.94 -18.50
CA GLN A 89 1.08 -12.66 -19.22
C GLN A 89 1.61 -13.70 -20.23
N ILE A 90 2.64 -14.46 -19.83
CA ILE A 90 3.34 -15.44 -20.67
C ILE A 90 3.35 -16.83 -20.02
N LEU A 91 2.92 -17.84 -20.77
CA LEU A 91 2.95 -19.27 -20.44
C LEU A 91 4.14 -19.94 -21.15
N HIS A 92 4.99 -20.64 -20.41
CA HIS A 92 6.16 -21.37 -20.92
C HIS A 92 5.91 -22.89 -20.88
N THR A 93 5.94 -23.55 -22.04
CA THR A 93 5.72 -25.00 -22.16
C THR A 93 6.84 -25.67 -22.95
N ASN A 94 7.28 -26.85 -22.48
CA ASN A 94 8.10 -27.78 -23.25
C ASN A 94 7.20 -28.86 -23.82
N VAL A 95 7.14 -28.96 -25.14
CA VAL A 95 6.30 -29.91 -25.86
C VAL A 95 7.11 -30.64 -26.92
N TRP A 96 6.72 -31.88 -27.22
CA TRP A 96 7.09 -32.54 -28.46
C TRP A 96 5.90 -32.39 -29.42
N LEU A 97 6.17 -31.81 -30.59
CA LEU A 97 5.20 -31.80 -31.67
C LEU A 97 5.34 -33.13 -32.41
N THR A 98 4.24 -33.78 -32.77
CA THR A 98 4.23 -34.93 -33.68
C THR A 98 3.50 -34.50 -34.94
N MET A 99 4.22 -34.48 -36.06
CA MET A 99 3.65 -34.22 -37.38
C MET A 99 3.83 -35.46 -38.23
N LYS A 100 2.73 -36.02 -38.73
CA LYS A 100 2.75 -37.09 -39.72
C LYS A 100 2.05 -36.64 -41.01
N TRP A 101 2.67 -36.92 -42.14
CA TRP A 101 2.08 -36.76 -43.47
C TRP A 101 2.55 -37.91 -44.37
N ASN A 102 1.91 -38.09 -45.52
CA ASN A 102 2.39 -39.03 -46.54
C ASN A 102 3.01 -38.26 -47.71
N ASP A 103 4.25 -38.57 -48.03
CA ASP A 103 4.97 -38.08 -49.20
C ASP A 103 5.09 -39.20 -50.24
N PHE A 104 4.42 -39.05 -51.38
CA PHE A 104 4.42 -40.07 -52.43
C PHE A 104 5.75 -40.18 -53.17
N GLN A 105 6.65 -39.19 -53.06
CA GLN A 105 7.96 -39.17 -53.71
C GLN A 105 8.99 -39.96 -52.89
N LEU A 106 8.80 -40.07 -51.56
CA LEU A 106 9.69 -40.75 -50.63
C LEU A 106 9.31 -42.23 -50.43
N ARG A 107 8.89 -42.91 -51.51
CA ARG A 107 8.46 -44.32 -51.51
C ARG A 107 9.48 -45.22 -52.20
N TRP A 108 9.75 -46.39 -51.61
CA TRP A 108 10.62 -47.41 -52.21
C TRP A 108 10.10 -48.83 -51.90
N ASN A 109 10.70 -49.81 -52.56
CA ASN A 109 10.46 -51.23 -52.29
C ASN A 109 11.61 -51.77 -51.41
N PRO A 110 11.35 -52.29 -50.20
CA PRO A 110 12.39 -52.82 -49.33
C PRO A 110 13.23 -53.95 -49.97
N GLU A 111 12.63 -54.77 -50.83
CA GLU A 111 13.33 -55.92 -51.45
C GLU A 111 14.51 -55.50 -52.35
N ASP A 112 14.49 -54.27 -52.90
CA ASP A 112 15.53 -53.73 -53.80
C ASP A 112 16.73 -53.11 -53.04
N TYR A 113 16.59 -52.90 -51.72
CA TYR A 113 17.55 -52.22 -50.83
C TYR A 113 17.62 -52.94 -49.47
N GLY A 114 18.16 -54.16 -49.45
CA GLY A 114 18.50 -54.88 -48.20
C GLY A 114 17.36 -55.22 -47.23
N ASN A 115 16.08 -55.13 -47.64
CA ASN A 115 14.90 -55.12 -46.77
C ASN A 115 14.84 -53.93 -45.78
N ILE A 116 15.46 -52.79 -46.12
CA ILE A 116 15.30 -51.53 -45.38
C ILE A 116 13.85 -51.06 -45.51
N SER A 117 13.08 -51.14 -44.42
CA SER A 117 11.70 -50.64 -44.35
C SER A 117 11.60 -49.15 -44.00
N THR A 118 12.62 -48.59 -43.34
CA THR A 118 12.56 -47.27 -42.68
C THR A 118 13.92 -46.60 -42.66
N ILE A 119 13.99 -45.30 -42.94
CA ILE A 119 15.22 -44.48 -42.91
C ILE A 119 15.06 -43.22 -42.05
N HIS A 120 16.19 -42.66 -41.60
CA HIS A 120 16.22 -41.39 -40.86
C HIS A 120 16.88 -40.28 -41.70
N VAL A 121 16.12 -39.26 -42.09
CA VAL A 121 16.60 -38.18 -42.96
C VAL A 121 16.71 -36.86 -42.18
N PRO A 122 17.78 -36.06 -42.36
CA PRO A 122 17.83 -34.68 -41.87
C PRO A 122 16.62 -33.86 -42.36
N SER A 123 15.92 -33.18 -41.45
CA SER A 123 14.62 -32.56 -41.75
C SER A 123 14.69 -31.39 -42.75
N ASP A 124 15.87 -30.83 -43.00
CA ASP A 124 16.14 -29.82 -44.04
C ASP A 124 16.02 -30.37 -45.48
N ARG A 125 16.13 -31.68 -45.66
CA ARG A 125 16.13 -32.34 -46.99
C ARG A 125 14.76 -32.83 -47.44
N VAL A 126 13.80 -32.97 -46.53
CA VAL A 126 12.40 -33.32 -46.82
C VAL A 126 11.53 -32.06 -46.81
N TRP A 127 10.39 -32.07 -47.51
CA TRP A 127 9.40 -31.01 -47.32
C TRP A 127 8.85 -31.05 -45.89
N LEU A 128 8.70 -29.87 -45.27
CA LEU A 128 8.12 -29.73 -43.92
C LEU A 128 6.88 -28.80 -43.98
N PRO A 129 5.78 -29.15 -43.28
CA PRO A 129 4.67 -28.24 -43.09
C PRO A 129 5.06 -27.12 -42.10
N ASP A 130 4.72 -25.86 -42.41
CA ASP A 130 5.11 -24.67 -41.64
C ASP A 130 4.22 -24.39 -40.42
N ILE A 131 3.95 -25.43 -39.63
CA ILE A 131 3.08 -25.36 -38.45
C ILE A 131 3.79 -24.63 -37.31
N VAL A 132 3.28 -23.44 -36.97
CA VAL A 132 3.83 -22.58 -35.91
C VAL A 132 2.76 -22.20 -34.88
N LEU A 133 3.21 -21.75 -33.71
CA LEU A 133 2.35 -21.17 -32.68
C LEU A 133 2.04 -19.70 -32.99
N PHE A 134 0.80 -19.35 -33.31
CA PHE A 134 0.44 -17.97 -33.66
C PHE A 134 0.44 -17.02 -32.45
N ASN A 135 -0.02 -17.45 -31.28
CA ASN A 135 -0.07 -16.60 -30.08
C ASN A 135 1.25 -16.57 -29.29
N ASN A 136 2.38 -16.61 -29.99
CA ASN A 136 3.74 -16.54 -29.44
C ASN A 136 4.03 -15.17 -28.76
N ALA A 137 4.91 -15.17 -27.76
CA ALA A 137 5.37 -13.99 -27.04
C ALA A 137 6.91 -13.81 -27.08
N ASP A 138 7.68 -14.80 -27.55
CA ASP A 138 9.15 -14.72 -27.64
C ASP A 138 9.66 -14.22 -28.99
N GLY A 139 8.84 -14.32 -30.04
CA GLY A 139 9.24 -14.10 -31.42
C GLY A 139 9.98 -15.28 -32.06
N ASN A 140 10.52 -16.22 -31.28
CA ASN A 140 11.08 -17.46 -31.82
C ASN A 140 9.94 -18.40 -32.25
N TYR A 141 9.61 -18.47 -33.54
CA TYR A 141 8.56 -19.36 -34.07
C TYR A 141 9.10 -20.71 -34.58
N GLU A 142 10.42 -20.85 -34.76
CA GLU A 142 11.03 -22.16 -35.04
C GLU A 142 10.99 -23.10 -33.83
N VAL A 143 10.97 -24.41 -34.11
CA VAL A 143 11.19 -25.45 -33.09
C VAL A 143 12.61 -25.37 -32.52
N SER A 144 12.76 -25.63 -31.22
CA SER A 144 14.02 -25.42 -30.50
C SER A 144 15.17 -26.34 -30.93
N PHE A 145 14.85 -27.47 -31.57
CA PHE A 145 15.80 -28.35 -32.23
C PHE A 145 15.12 -29.03 -33.43
N LYS A 146 15.72 -28.93 -34.62
CA LYS A 146 15.26 -29.60 -35.83
C LYS A 146 15.80 -31.04 -35.83
N SER A 147 15.02 -31.98 -35.30
CA SER A 147 15.36 -33.41 -35.31
C SER A 147 15.33 -33.97 -36.73
N ASN A 148 15.98 -35.11 -36.96
CA ASN A 148 15.74 -35.90 -38.17
C ASN A 148 14.24 -36.26 -38.28
N ALA A 149 13.75 -36.39 -39.51
CA ALA A 149 12.47 -37.02 -39.82
C ALA A 149 12.68 -38.53 -40.02
N PHE A 150 11.71 -39.30 -39.56
CA PHE A 150 11.61 -40.74 -39.83
C PHE A 150 10.75 -40.93 -41.09
N VAL A 151 11.21 -41.74 -42.03
CA VAL A 151 10.49 -42.05 -43.26
C VAL A 151 10.31 -43.56 -43.35
N ASP A 152 9.07 -44.01 -43.55
CA ASP A 152 8.71 -45.40 -43.81
C ASP A 152 8.52 -45.64 -45.32
N HIS A 153 8.75 -46.87 -45.80
CA HIS A 153 8.75 -47.19 -47.23
C HIS A 153 7.41 -46.95 -47.95
N HIS A 154 6.30 -46.84 -47.21
CA HIS A 154 5.00 -46.38 -47.74
C HIS A 154 4.94 -44.86 -48.04
N GLY A 155 6.03 -44.14 -47.80
CA GLY A 155 6.12 -42.68 -47.91
C GLY A 155 5.56 -41.96 -46.69
N ASP A 156 5.24 -42.67 -45.60
CA ASP A 156 4.79 -42.03 -44.36
C ASP A 156 5.98 -41.35 -43.67
N VAL A 157 5.95 -40.02 -43.61
CA VAL A 157 6.96 -39.19 -42.94
C VAL A 157 6.44 -38.80 -41.56
N ILE A 158 7.24 -39.03 -40.53
CA ILE A 158 6.96 -38.66 -39.15
C ILE A 158 8.10 -37.78 -38.63
N TRP A 159 7.78 -36.55 -38.23
CA TRP A 159 8.73 -35.61 -37.67
C TRP A 159 8.31 -35.24 -36.23
N VAL A 160 9.24 -35.41 -35.28
CA VAL A 160 8.99 -35.22 -33.84
C VAL A 160 9.99 -34.24 -33.20
N PRO A 161 9.96 -32.94 -33.57
CA PRO A 161 10.85 -31.95 -33.00
C PRO A 161 10.45 -31.54 -31.57
N PRO A 162 11.40 -31.43 -30.63
CA PRO A 162 11.15 -30.85 -29.31
C PRO A 162 11.17 -29.31 -29.39
N ALA A 163 10.19 -28.67 -28.76
CA ALA A 163 9.99 -27.22 -28.81
C ALA A 163 9.62 -26.62 -27.45
N MET A 164 10.31 -25.55 -27.07
CA MET A 164 9.99 -24.72 -25.90
C MET A 164 9.24 -23.47 -26.35
N PHE A 165 7.92 -23.45 -26.19
CA PHE A 165 7.09 -22.31 -26.57
C PHE A 165 6.85 -21.35 -25.40
N LYS A 166 6.85 -20.05 -25.70
CA LYS A 166 6.35 -18.99 -24.83
C LYS A 166 5.08 -18.41 -25.44
N SER A 167 3.92 -18.92 -25.06
CA SER A 167 2.62 -18.44 -25.52
C SER A 167 2.13 -17.27 -24.68
N SER A 168 1.51 -16.27 -25.29
CA SER A 168 0.73 -15.26 -24.57
C SER A 168 -0.54 -15.89 -23.97
N CYS A 169 -0.81 -15.59 -22.69
CA CYS A 169 -2.01 -16.03 -21.99
C CYS A 169 -2.50 -14.96 -21.00
N ARG A 170 -3.77 -14.54 -21.16
CA ARG A 170 -4.42 -13.62 -20.23
C ARG A 170 -4.75 -14.34 -18.92
N ILE A 171 -4.03 -13.98 -17.86
CA ILE A 171 -4.26 -14.47 -16.50
C ILE A 171 -5.41 -13.69 -15.85
N ASP A 172 -6.40 -14.38 -15.28
CA ASP A 172 -7.40 -13.77 -14.39
C ASP A 172 -6.98 -13.96 -12.93
N VAL A 173 -6.87 -12.85 -12.21
CA VAL A 173 -6.39 -12.81 -10.83
C VAL A 173 -7.49 -12.57 -9.81
N GLU A 174 -8.78 -12.56 -10.19
CA GLU A 174 -9.87 -12.31 -9.23
C GLU A 174 -9.83 -13.28 -8.04
N TRP A 175 -9.57 -14.57 -8.27
CA TRP A 175 -9.62 -15.61 -7.22
C TRP A 175 -8.27 -15.97 -6.58
N PHE A 176 -7.19 -15.24 -6.91
CA PHE A 176 -5.84 -15.56 -6.43
C PHE A 176 -5.74 -15.66 -4.89
N PRO A 177 -5.09 -16.70 -4.32
CA PRO A 177 -4.32 -17.76 -4.98
C PRO A 177 -5.10 -19.06 -5.23
N PHE A 178 -6.44 -19.02 -5.22
CA PHE A 178 -7.33 -20.15 -5.49
C PHE A 178 -7.84 -20.12 -6.94
N ASP A 179 -6.95 -19.73 -7.86
CA ASP A 179 -7.23 -19.49 -9.27
C ASP A 179 -7.04 -20.72 -10.16
N GLU A 180 -7.94 -20.84 -11.15
CA GLU A 180 -7.80 -21.66 -12.34
C GLU A 180 -7.59 -20.74 -13.55
N GLN A 181 -6.67 -21.11 -14.44
CA GLN A 181 -6.34 -20.33 -15.65
C GLN A 181 -6.62 -21.17 -16.90
N SER A 182 -7.09 -20.53 -17.97
CA SER A 182 -7.41 -21.17 -19.25
C SER A 182 -6.56 -20.52 -20.35
N CYS A 183 -5.49 -21.19 -20.77
CA CYS A 183 -4.52 -20.67 -21.72
C CYS A 183 -4.59 -21.41 -23.06
N THR A 184 -4.80 -20.69 -24.16
CA THR A 184 -4.82 -21.29 -25.49
C THR A 184 -3.42 -21.43 -26.09
N LEU A 185 -3.14 -22.57 -26.73
CA LEU A 185 -2.05 -22.76 -27.69
C LEU A 185 -2.65 -22.90 -29.08
N VAL A 186 -2.41 -21.93 -29.97
CA VAL A 186 -2.99 -21.88 -31.33
C VAL A 186 -1.93 -22.26 -32.35
N PHE A 187 -2.04 -23.46 -32.92
CA PHE A 187 -1.16 -23.96 -33.98
C PHE A 187 -1.83 -23.88 -35.35
N GLY A 188 -1.08 -23.49 -36.38
CA GLY A 188 -1.54 -23.47 -37.76
C GLY A 188 -0.36 -23.36 -38.74
N SER A 189 -0.59 -23.75 -39.99
CA SER A 189 0.33 -23.46 -41.10
C SER A 189 0.43 -21.94 -41.29
N TRP A 190 1.65 -21.41 -41.38
CA TRP A 190 1.85 -19.96 -41.52
C TRP A 190 1.53 -19.46 -42.93
N THR A 191 1.93 -20.20 -43.97
CA THR A 191 1.73 -19.77 -45.37
C THR A 191 0.73 -20.58 -46.16
N TYR A 192 0.41 -21.83 -45.78
CA TYR A 192 -0.59 -22.66 -46.48
C TYR A 192 -2.01 -22.44 -45.96
N ASN A 193 -2.98 -22.37 -46.89
CA ASN A 193 -4.41 -22.26 -46.58
C ASN A 193 -5.05 -23.63 -46.30
N SER A 194 -6.28 -23.65 -45.78
CA SER A 194 -7.09 -24.87 -45.54
C SER A 194 -7.29 -25.76 -46.75
N ASP A 195 -7.22 -25.18 -47.94
CA ASP A 195 -7.41 -25.86 -49.23
C ASP A 195 -6.12 -26.54 -49.71
N GLU A 196 -5.00 -26.33 -49.01
CA GLU A 196 -3.65 -26.74 -49.41
C GLU A 196 -2.95 -27.62 -48.36
N VAL A 197 -3.09 -27.26 -47.08
CA VAL A 197 -2.68 -28.05 -45.92
C VAL A 197 -3.84 -28.07 -44.92
N LEU A 198 -4.31 -29.26 -44.59
CA LEU A 198 -5.40 -29.48 -43.66
C LEU A 198 -4.86 -30.18 -42.41
N LEU A 199 -5.16 -29.62 -41.23
CA LEU A 199 -4.72 -30.20 -39.97
C LEU A 199 -5.76 -31.22 -39.48
N ASN A 200 -5.28 -32.41 -39.14
CA ASN A 200 -6.08 -33.49 -38.56
C ASN A 200 -5.44 -33.98 -37.23
N TRP A 201 -6.16 -34.81 -36.48
CA TRP A 201 -5.73 -35.31 -35.17
C TRP A 201 -4.89 -36.57 -35.30
N TYR A 202 -3.60 -36.49 -34.92
CA TYR A 202 -2.75 -37.67 -34.80
C TYR A 202 -3.38 -38.71 -33.86
N ASN A 203 -3.51 -39.95 -34.34
CA ASN A 203 -4.20 -41.06 -33.67
C ASN A 203 -5.67 -40.76 -33.23
N ASN A 204 -6.33 -39.75 -33.83
CA ASN A 204 -7.64 -39.22 -33.42
C ASN A 204 -7.69 -38.64 -31.99
N ILE A 205 -6.55 -38.30 -31.39
CA ILE A 205 -6.48 -37.80 -30.00
C ILE A 205 -6.73 -36.28 -30.00
N GLN A 206 -7.92 -35.87 -29.58
CA GLN A 206 -8.35 -34.45 -29.51
C GLN A 206 -7.93 -33.76 -28.19
N ALA A 207 -6.72 -34.02 -27.72
CA ALA A 207 -6.14 -33.48 -26.50
C ALA A 207 -4.62 -33.53 -26.56
N VAL A 208 -3.93 -32.73 -25.74
CA VAL A 208 -2.47 -32.87 -25.57
C VAL A 208 -2.16 -34.14 -24.79
N GLN A 209 -1.21 -34.94 -25.29
CA GLN A 209 -0.77 -36.16 -24.61
C GLN A 209 0.06 -35.80 -23.37
N LEU A 210 -0.24 -36.45 -22.25
CA LEU A 210 0.41 -36.24 -20.95
C LEU A 210 1.12 -37.51 -20.43
N THR A 211 1.46 -38.44 -21.33
CA THR A 211 2.16 -39.69 -21.00
C THR A 211 3.51 -39.46 -20.33
N ASP A 212 4.26 -38.49 -20.86
CA ASP A 212 5.62 -38.15 -20.47
C ASP A 212 5.67 -36.81 -19.69
N TYR A 213 4.51 -36.36 -19.21
CA TYR A 213 4.36 -35.10 -18.50
C TYR A 213 4.95 -35.14 -17.09
N GLN A 214 5.95 -34.31 -16.85
CA GLN A 214 6.53 -34.09 -15.52
C GLN A 214 5.70 -33.04 -14.76
N PHE A 215 5.07 -33.47 -13.67
CA PHE A 215 4.21 -32.62 -12.83
C PHE A 215 4.96 -31.37 -12.34
N SER A 216 4.46 -30.18 -12.68
CA SER A 216 5.02 -28.92 -12.20
C SER A 216 4.87 -28.76 -10.69
N GLY A 217 5.89 -28.19 -10.03
CA GLY A 217 5.86 -27.91 -8.59
C GLY A 217 4.91 -26.77 -8.18
N ILE A 218 4.43 -25.97 -9.14
CA ILE A 218 3.67 -24.72 -8.89
C ILE A 218 2.21 -24.84 -9.37
N TRP A 219 1.98 -25.63 -10.42
CA TRP A 219 0.68 -25.76 -11.10
C TRP A 219 0.30 -27.24 -11.26
N ASP A 220 -1.00 -27.53 -11.24
CA ASP A 220 -1.57 -28.79 -11.71
C ASP A 220 -2.27 -28.56 -13.04
N VAL A 221 -1.95 -29.37 -14.05
CA VAL A 221 -2.71 -29.44 -15.30
C VAL A 221 -4.03 -30.16 -15.01
N ILE A 222 -5.15 -29.49 -15.22
CA ILE A 222 -6.49 -30.04 -15.01
C ILE A 222 -6.90 -30.88 -16.23
N ASP A 223 -6.83 -30.25 -17.40
CA ASP A 223 -7.28 -30.79 -18.68
C ASP A 223 -6.65 -29.97 -19.82
N VAL A 224 -6.52 -30.55 -21.01
CA VAL A 224 -5.91 -29.92 -22.19
C VAL A 224 -6.65 -30.28 -23.49
N PRO A 225 -7.97 -30.03 -23.59
CA PRO A 225 -8.77 -30.38 -24.76
C PRO A 225 -8.31 -29.59 -25.99
N GLY A 226 -8.24 -30.28 -27.13
CA GLY A 226 -7.99 -29.72 -28.45
C GLY A 226 -9.28 -29.58 -29.25
N TYR A 227 -9.40 -28.50 -30.02
CA TYR A 227 -10.45 -28.35 -31.02
C TYR A 227 -9.90 -27.76 -32.33
N LEU A 228 -10.46 -28.24 -33.44
CA LEU A 228 -10.10 -27.81 -34.79
C LEU A 228 -11.00 -26.63 -35.20
N VAL A 229 -10.38 -25.54 -35.64
CA VAL A 229 -11.06 -24.34 -36.13
C VAL A 229 -10.83 -24.24 -37.63
N THR A 230 -11.90 -24.45 -38.40
CA THR A 230 -11.88 -24.34 -39.87
C THR A 230 -12.85 -23.25 -40.32
N LYS A 231 -12.35 -22.08 -40.73
CA LYS A 231 -13.18 -20.97 -41.24
C LYS A 231 -13.26 -21.04 -42.76
N ARG A 232 -14.43 -21.35 -43.31
CA ARG A 232 -14.65 -21.42 -44.77
C ARG A 232 -14.46 -20.06 -45.45
N ASP A 233 -14.95 -18.98 -44.83
CA ASP A 233 -14.92 -17.64 -45.40
C ASP A 233 -13.51 -17.02 -45.47
N ALA A 234 -12.57 -17.55 -44.66
CA ALA A 234 -11.19 -17.06 -44.56
C ALA A 234 -10.14 -18.09 -45.02
N LYS A 235 -10.56 -19.30 -45.41
CA LYS A 235 -9.67 -20.45 -45.75
C LYS A 235 -8.63 -20.79 -44.67
N GLU A 236 -8.99 -20.65 -43.40
CA GLU A 236 -8.11 -20.92 -42.27
C GLU A 236 -8.34 -22.33 -41.70
N SER A 237 -7.25 -23.07 -41.44
CA SER A 237 -7.23 -24.33 -40.69
C SER A 237 -6.28 -24.18 -39.50
N ARG A 238 -6.80 -24.25 -38.27
CA ARG A 238 -6.03 -24.04 -37.02
C ARG A 238 -6.42 -25.06 -35.95
N ILE A 239 -5.46 -25.63 -35.25
CA ILE A 239 -5.70 -26.46 -34.05
C ILE A 239 -5.48 -25.61 -32.82
N VAL A 240 -6.46 -25.57 -31.92
CA VAL A 240 -6.38 -24.85 -30.64
C VAL A 240 -6.45 -25.84 -29.50
N PHE A 241 -5.42 -25.89 -28.66
CA PHE A 241 -5.47 -26.57 -27.38
C PHE A 241 -5.77 -25.55 -26.28
N ASN A 242 -6.73 -25.85 -25.41
CA ASN A 242 -7.03 -25.03 -24.24
C ASN A 242 -6.44 -25.66 -22.98
N LEU A 243 -5.27 -25.19 -22.56
CA LEU A 243 -4.60 -25.64 -21.33
C LEU A 243 -5.30 -25.06 -20.10
N VAL A 244 -5.99 -25.90 -19.35
CA VAL A 244 -6.64 -25.54 -18.08
C VAL A 244 -5.71 -25.96 -16.93
N ILE A 245 -5.29 -25.00 -16.10
CA ILE A 245 -4.34 -25.21 -15.00
C ILE A 245 -4.86 -24.63 -13.68
N ARG A 246 -4.59 -25.33 -12.56
CA ARG A 246 -4.91 -24.89 -11.19
C ARG A 246 -3.63 -24.58 -10.41
N ARG A 247 -3.63 -23.52 -9.61
CA ARG A 247 -2.48 -23.16 -8.76
C ARG A 247 -2.32 -24.09 -7.55
N LYS A 248 -1.09 -24.44 -7.18
CA LYS A 248 -0.76 -25.07 -5.89
C LYS A 248 -0.75 -24.01 -4.79
N THR A 249 -1.89 -23.89 -4.11
CA THR A 249 -2.22 -22.73 -3.27
C THR A 249 -1.46 -22.64 -1.94
N LEU A 250 -0.85 -23.73 -1.47
CA LEU A 250 -0.27 -23.86 -0.12
C LEU A 250 0.82 -22.82 0.17
N PHE A 251 1.77 -22.65 -0.75
CA PHE A 251 2.89 -21.69 -0.61
C PHE A 251 2.38 -20.27 -0.37
N TYR A 252 1.47 -19.79 -1.24
CA TYR A 252 0.86 -18.47 -1.13
C TYR A 252 -0.07 -18.35 0.08
N THR A 253 -0.75 -19.42 0.48
CA THR A 253 -1.59 -19.44 1.69
C THR A 253 -0.76 -19.23 2.95
N VAL A 254 0.36 -19.95 3.09
CA VAL A 254 1.24 -19.85 4.27
C VAL A 254 1.99 -18.51 4.30
N ILE A 255 2.48 -18.02 3.15
CA ILE A 255 3.31 -16.81 3.10
C ILE A 255 2.48 -15.52 3.02
N LEU A 256 1.27 -15.54 2.44
CA LEU A 256 0.47 -14.34 2.23
C LEU A 256 -0.82 -14.29 3.07
N ILE A 257 -1.58 -15.38 3.16
CA ILE A 257 -2.88 -15.37 3.85
C ILE A 257 -2.70 -15.46 5.38
N ILE A 258 -1.86 -16.38 5.88
CA ILE A 258 -1.65 -16.52 7.34
C ILE A 258 -1.13 -15.21 7.99
N PRO A 259 -0.09 -14.52 7.45
CA PRO A 259 0.38 -13.28 8.05
C PRO A 259 -0.66 -12.15 8.01
N THR A 260 -1.49 -12.06 6.98
CA THR A 260 -2.49 -10.98 6.88
C THR A 260 -3.69 -11.19 7.79
N VAL A 261 -4.12 -12.44 8.01
CA VAL A 261 -5.10 -12.78 9.07
C VAL A 261 -4.52 -12.49 10.47
N LEU A 262 -3.26 -12.86 10.71
CA LEU A 262 -2.58 -12.57 11.98
C LEU A 262 -2.43 -11.06 12.23
N MET A 263 -2.08 -10.28 11.20
CA MET A 263 -2.01 -8.82 11.26
C MET A 263 -3.37 -8.15 11.54
N ALA A 264 -4.46 -8.66 10.94
CA ALA A 264 -5.81 -8.19 11.25
C ALA A 264 -6.20 -8.50 12.71
N PHE A 265 -5.82 -9.66 13.25
CA PHE A 265 -6.02 -10.01 14.65
C PHE A 265 -5.21 -9.13 15.61
N LEU A 266 -3.94 -8.86 15.30
CA LEU A 266 -3.10 -7.94 16.08
C LEU A 266 -3.64 -6.50 16.07
N SER A 267 -4.23 -6.05 14.96
CA SER A 267 -4.89 -4.74 14.85
C SER A 267 -6.04 -4.60 15.86
N MET A 268 -6.89 -5.63 16.00
CA MET A 268 -7.91 -5.67 17.05
C MET A 268 -7.29 -5.66 18.47
N MET A 269 -6.22 -6.40 18.70
CA MET A 269 -5.58 -6.49 20.03
C MET A 269 -5.06 -5.14 20.55
N ALA A 270 -4.83 -4.14 19.68
CA ALA A 270 -4.50 -2.79 20.11
C ALA A 270 -5.62 -2.11 20.94
N PHE A 271 -6.90 -2.47 20.74
CA PHE A 271 -8.01 -2.03 21.59
C PHE A 271 -8.08 -2.76 22.95
N TYR A 272 -7.30 -3.84 23.13
CA TYR A 272 -7.17 -4.48 24.44
C TYR A 272 -6.16 -3.76 25.36
N LEU A 273 -5.13 -3.14 24.78
CA LEU A 273 -4.04 -2.47 25.49
C LEU A 273 -4.53 -1.14 26.13
N PRO A 274 -4.31 -0.90 27.43
CA PRO A 274 -4.77 0.31 28.11
C PRO A 274 -3.93 1.53 27.72
N ALA A 275 -4.58 2.69 27.57
CA ALA A 275 -3.92 3.96 27.20
C ALA A 275 -2.91 4.51 28.25
N ASP A 276 -2.82 3.93 29.45
CA ASP A 276 -1.78 4.28 30.45
C ASP A 276 -0.40 3.67 30.12
N SER A 277 -0.29 2.75 29.15
CA SER A 277 0.97 2.08 28.81
C SER A 277 1.95 2.93 27.99
N GLY A 278 1.45 3.91 27.23
CA GLY A 278 2.25 4.72 26.30
C GLY A 278 2.73 3.99 25.03
N GLU A 279 2.31 2.74 24.80
CA GLU A 279 2.70 1.92 23.63
C GLU A 279 1.52 1.60 22.69
N LYS A 280 0.34 2.21 22.91
CA LYS A 280 -0.88 1.87 22.17
C LYS A 280 -0.86 2.42 20.74
N ILE A 281 -0.43 3.66 20.58
CA ILE A 281 -0.24 4.31 19.27
C ILE A 281 0.96 3.67 18.56
N SER A 282 2.07 3.46 19.30
CA SER A 282 3.28 2.75 18.87
C SER A 282 2.94 1.43 18.15
N LEU A 283 2.21 0.52 18.82
CA LEU A 283 1.74 -0.74 18.25
C LEU A 283 0.91 -0.56 16.97
N THR A 284 -0.09 0.33 16.97
CA THR A 284 -0.96 0.51 15.79
C THR A 284 -0.22 1.01 14.55
N ILE A 285 0.80 1.86 14.70
CA ILE A 285 1.58 2.35 13.55
C ILE A 285 2.60 1.31 13.10
N SER A 286 3.21 0.54 14.02
CA SER A 286 4.07 -0.59 13.63
C SER A 286 3.30 -1.62 12.80
N LEU A 287 2.04 -1.90 13.16
CA LEU A 287 1.16 -2.75 12.37
C LEU A 287 0.83 -2.15 10.99
N LEU A 288 0.53 -0.85 10.94
CA LEU A 288 0.30 -0.14 9.68
C LEU A 288 1.52 -0.18 8.75
N LEU A 289 2.74 0.05 9.28
CA LEU A 289 3.98 0.00 8.53
C LEU A 289 4.27 -1.40 7.97
N ALA A 290 4.10 -2.45 8.80
CA ALA A 290 4.27 -3.82 8.35
C ALA A 290 3.23 -4.23 7.29
N LEU A 291 1.98 -3.75 7.40
CA LEU A 291 0.95 -3.94 6.38
C LEU A 291 1.28 -3.20 5.06
N VAL A 292 1.86 -1.99 5.12
CA VAL A 292 2.38 -1.30 3.94
C VAL A 292 3.48 -2.13 3.27
N VAL A 293 4.51 -2.55 4.02
CA VAL A 293 5.62 -3.36 3.48
C VAL A 293 5.11 -4.67 2.86
N PHE A 294 4.10 -5.30 3.47
CA PHE A 294 3.46 -6.49 2.93
C PHE A 294 2.68 -6.20 1.63
N LEU A 295 1.96 -5.08 1.54
CA LEU A 295 1.31 -4.64 0.30
C LEU A 295 2.34 -4.43 -0.84
N LEU A 296 3.54 -3.92 -0.53
CA LEU A 296 4.64 -3.77 -1.49
C LEU A 296 5.27 -5.10 -1.96
N LEU A 297 5.09 -6.18 -1.18
CA LEU A 297 5.49 -7.53 -1.60
C LEU A 297 4.45 -8.08 -2.59
N VAL A 298 3.16 -7.97 -2.24
CA VAL A 298 2.04 -8.45 -3.05
C VAL A 298 1.97 -7.73 -4.40
N SER A 299 2.23 -6.41 -4.44
CA SER A 299 2.24 -5.62 -5.69
C SER A 299 3.39 -5.96 -6.66
N LYS A 300 4.27 -6.90 -6.32
CA LYS A 300 5.31 -7.44 -7.23
C LYS A 300 4.99 -8.83 -7.78
N ILE A 301 4.05 -9.53 -7.14
CA ILE A 301 3.65 -10.90 -7.48
C ILE A 301 2.45 -10.86 -8.43
N LEU A 302 1.54 -9.90 -8.25
CA LEU A 302 0.32 -9.78 -9.03
C LEU A 302 0.50 -8.82 -10.23
N PRO A 303 0.01 -9.18 -11.44
CA PRO A 303 -0.06 -8.26 -12.56
C PRO A 303 -1.00 -7.06 -12.28
N PRO A 304 -0.68 -5.86 -12.80
CA PRO A 304 -1.57 -4.71 -12.72
C PRO A 304 -2.72 -4.84 -13.73
N THR A 305 -3.82 -5.46 -13.29
CA THR A 305 -5.03 -5.68 -14.10
C THR A 305 -6.22 -4.82 -13.65
N SER A 306 -7.30 -4.81 -14.44
CA SER A 306 -8.54 -4.08 -14.13
C SER A 306 -9.30 -4.62 -12.91
N ASN A 307 -9.20 -5.93 -12.65
CA ASN A 307 -10.00 -6.60 -11.63
C ASN A 307 -9.18 -6.69 -10.34
N ILE A 308 -9.67 -6.12 -9.23
CA ILE A 308 -8.99 -6.24 -7.94
C ILE A 308 -9.06 -7.71 -7.48
N PRO A 309 -7.92 -8.40 -7.26
CA PRO A 309 -7.89 -9.74 -6.70
C PRO A 309 -8.61 -9.81 -5.35
N LEU A 310 -9.20 -10.96 -5.00
CA LEU A 310 -9.84 -11.19 -3.71
C LEU A 310 -8.90 -10.88 -2.54
N MET A 311 -7.62 -11.27 -2.67
CA MET A 311 -6.56 -10.91 -1.74
C MET A 311 -6.29 -9.39 -1.68
N GLY A 312 -6.39 -8.69 -2.81
CA GLY A 312 -6.28 -7.22 -2.88
C GLY A 312 -7.46 -6.51 -2.23
N LYS A 313 -8.69 -7.01 -2.44
CA LYS A 313 -9.91 -6.56 -1.75
C LYS A 313 -9.78 -6.73 -0.23
N TYR A 314 -9.25 -7.88 0.23
CA TYR A 314 -8.96 -8.15 1.65
C TYR A 314 -7.89 -7.23 2.23
N LEU A 315 -6.76 -7.04 1.53
CA LEU A 315 -5.68 -6.15 1.97
C LEU A 315 -6.11 -4.69 2.06
N LEU A 316 -6.93 -4.22 1.10
CA LEU A 316 -7.51 -2.89 1.14
C LEU A 316 -8.43 -2.71 2.35
N LEU A 317 -9.29 -3.70 2.64
CA LEU A 317 -10.14 -3.70 3.83
C LEU A 317 -9.30 -3.67 5.11
N ALA A 318 -8.27 -4.52 5.22
CA ALA A 318 -7.35 -4.53 6.35
C ALA A 318 -6.59 -3.19 6.51
N PHE A 319 -6.21 -2.55 5.40
CA PHE A 319 -5.53 -1.25 5.40
C PHE A 319 -6.47 -0.12 5.86
N VAL A 320 -7.67 -0.03 5.28
CA VAL A 320 -8.73 0.89 5.71
C VAL A 320 -9.00 0.74 7.21
N LEU A 321 -9.20 -0.50 7.68
CA LEU A 321 -9.45 -0.78 9.09
C LEU A 321 -8.29 -0.33 9.97
N ASN A 322 -7.03 -0.63 9.61
CA ASN A 322 -5.86 -0.19 10.36
C ASN A 322 -5.75 1.34 10.43
N ILE A 323 -5.96 2.08 9.32
CA ILE A 323 -5.99 3.55 9.34
C ILE A 323 -7.07 4.05 10.32
N ILE A 324 -8.29 3.47 10.26
CA ILE A 324 -9.35 3.84 11.21
C ILE A 324 -8.96 3.49 12.64
N THR A 325 -8.28 2.35 12.90
CA THR A 325 -7.78 2.05 14.26
C THR A 325 -6.82 3.13 14.76
N VAL A 326 -5.89 3.63 13.94
CA VAL A 326 -4.93 4.69 14.34
C VAL A 326 -5.66 6.00 14.64
N VAL A 327 -6.62 6.42 13.80
CA VAL A 327 -7.43 7.62 14.07
C VAL A 327 -8.23 7.46 15.37
N VAL A 328 -8.81 6.28 15.58
CA VAL A 328 -9.66 6.00 16.74
C VAL A 328 -8.85 5.82 18.03
N THR A 329 -7.66 5.22 18.01
CA THR A 329 -6.78 5.18 19.19
C THR A 329 -6.27 6.58 19.55
N VAL A 330 -5.92 7.42 18.58
CA VAL A 330 -5.62 8.85 18.82
C VAL A 330 -6.81 9.59 19.46
N ILE A 331 -8.05 9.27 19.07
CA ILE A 331 -9.26 9.82 19.73
C ILE A 331 -9.41 9.29 21.16
N ILE A 332 -9.21 7.99 21.40
CA ILE A 332 -9.29 7.37 22.75
C ILE A 332 -8.24 7.98 23.68
N VAL A 333 -6.99 8.10 23.24
CA VAL A 333 -5.90 8.70 24.03
C VAL A 333 -6.19 10.18 24.32
N ASN A 334 -6.74 10.94 23.37
CA ASN A 334 -7.18 12.32 23.62
C ASN A 334 -8.31 12.39 24.67
N VAL A 335 -9.29 11.47 24.63
CA VAL A 335 -10.36 11.39 25.66
C VAL A 335 -9.80 10.96 27.01
N TYR A 336 -8.83 10.06 27.04
CA TYR A 336 -8.18 9.54 28.25
C TYR A 336 -7.43 10.63 29.05
N PHE A 337 -6.70 11.49 28.35
CA PHE A 337 -5.98 12.63 28.94
C PHE A 337 -6.87 13.87 29.17
N ARG A 338 -8.21 13.76 29.13
CA ARG A 338 -9.10 14.89 29.47
C ARG A 338 -9.06 15.21 30.96
N SER A 339 -8.54 16.40 31.26
CA SER A 339 -8.54 16.98 32.61
C SER A 339 -9.78 17.81 32.88
N ALA A 340 -10.21 17.84 34.14
CA ALA A 340 -11.28 18.71 34.65
C ALA A 340 -11.01 20.22 34.45
N LEU A 341 -9.77 20.59 34.09
CA LEU A 341 -9.36 21.96 33.79
C LEU A 341 -9.47 22.32 32.28
N SER A 342 -9.61 21.34 31.38
CA SER A 342 -9.76 21.61 29.94
C SER A 342 -11.15 21.29 29.40
N HIS A 343 -11.86 20.30 29.97
CA HIS A 343 -13.17 19.88 29.47
C HIS A 343 -14.17 19.59 30.61
N GLU A 344 -15.30 20.28 30.60
CA GLU A 344 -16.50 19.91 31.37
C GLU A 344 -17.17 18.70 30.68
N MET A 345 -17.55 17.67 31.43
CA MET A 345 -18.20 16.48 30.87
C MET A 345 -19.71 16.73 30.64
N PRO A 346 -20.23 16.63 29.40
CA PRO A 346 -21.65 16.82 29.12
C PRO A 346 -22.55 15.78 29.81
N ASN A 347 -23.79 16.16 30.13
CA ASN A 347 -24.76 15.27 30.77
C ASN A 347 -25.06 14.01 29.91
N TRP A 348 -25.09 14.15 28.59
CA TRP A 348 -25.29 13.01 27.68
C TRP A 348 -24.12 12.01 27.72
N VAL A 349 -22.87 12.50 27.84
CA VAL A 349 -21.68 11.64 28.00
C VAL A 349 -21.78 10.86 29.30
N ARG A 350 -22.22 11.51 30.39
CA ARG A 350 -22.44 10.84 31.68
C ARG A 350 -23.43 9.69 31.57
N GLN A 351 -24.61 9.93 30.99
CA GLN A 351 -25.66 8.90 30.86
C GLN A 351 -25.22 7.76 29.93
N ILE A 352 -24.68 8.06 28.75
CA ILE A 352 -24.31 7.04 27.76
C ILE A 352 -23.10 6.21 28.24
N PHE A 353 -22.02 6.84 28.69
CA PHE A 353 -20.76 6.14 28.98
C PHE A 353 -20.55 5.72 30.44
N LEU A 354 -21.28 6.27 31.42
CA LEU A 354 -21.18 5.82 32.82
C LEU A 354 -22.37 4.97 33.30
N GLU A 355 -23.50 4.97 32.60
CA GLU A 355 -24.73 4.28 33.05
C GLU A 355 -25.26 3.26 32.03
N PHE A 356 -25.32 3.60 30.73
CA PHE A 356 -25.85 2.70 29.69
C PHE A 356 -24.81 1.69 29.16
N LEU A 357 -23.74 2.18 28.51
CA LEU A 357 -22.73 1.32 27.87
C LEU A 357 -22.04 0.34 28.83
N PRO A 358 -21.68 0.70 30.08
CA PRO A 358 -21.08 -0.26 31.01
C PRO A 358 -21.99 -1.46 31.31
N ARG A 359 -23.32 -1.27 31.36
CA ARG A 359 -24.28 -2.37 31.56
C ARG A 359 -24.36 -3.27 30.33
N PHE A 360 -24.40 -2.69 29.13
CA PHE A 360 -24.40 -3.43 27.87
C PHE A 360 -23.11 -4.26 27.69
N LEU A 361 -21.96 -3.68 28.06
CA LEU A 361 -20.63 -4.31 27.96
C LEU A 361 -20.22 -5.11 29.21
N MET A 362 -21.17 -5.38 30.13
CA MET A 362 -20.97 -6.10 31.41
C MET A 362 -19.83 -5.58 32.32
N MET A 363 -19.39 -4.33 32.15
CA MET A 363 -18.33 -3.72 32.96
C MET A 363 -18.87 -3.19 34.29
N LYS A 364 -18.36 -3.73 35.40
CA LYS A 364 -18.52 -3.11 36.73
C LYS A 364 -17.56 -1.93 36.86
N ARG A 365 -18.04 -0.82 37.42
CA ARG A 365 -17.21 0.33 37.78
C ARG A 365 -16.42 -0.01 39.06
N PRO A 366 -15.11 0.27 39.14
CA PRO A 366 -14.35 0.01 40.37
C PRO A 366 -14.91 0.83 41.54
N GLU A 367 -15.13 0.15 42.67
CA GLU A 367 -15.60 0.79 43.89
C GLU A 367 -14.50 1.69 44.46
N ARG A 368 -14.81 2.96 44.70
CA ARG A 368 -13.88 3.87 45.37
C ARG A 368 -14.04 3.67 46.87
N ILE A 369 -12.95 3.33 47.55
CA ILE A 369 -12.86 3.38 49.01
C ILE A 369 -13.26 4.80 49.45
N PRO A 370 -14.32 4.98 50.27
CA PRO A 370 -14.77 6.29 50.71
C PRO A 370 -13.90 6.81 51.85
N ILE A 371 -12.68 7.23 51.51
CA ILE A 371 -11.77 7.92 52.43
C ILE A 371 -12.48 9.19 52.93
N PHE A 372 -12.69 9.29 54.24
CA PHE A 372 -13.49 10.31 54.94
C PHE A 372 -15.02 10.30 54.64
N ASN A 373 -15.66 9.12 54.65
CA ASN A 373 -17.06 9.02 55.11
C ASN A 373 -17.11 8.91 56.64
N GLY A 374 -16.91 10.04 57.33
CA GLY A 374 -16.93 10.15 58.79
C GLY A 374 -16.25 11.44 59.23
N TYR A 375 -16.99 12.33 59.89
CA TYR A 375 -16.52 13.62 60.41
C TYR A 375 -15.83 14.54 59.38
N PHE A 376 -16.58 14.93 58.35
CA PHE A 376 -16.75 16.38 58.13
C PHE A 376 -18.26 16.66 58.14
N VAL A 377 -18.72 17.35 59.18
CA VAL A 377 -20.14 17.71 59.38
C VAL A 377 -20.58 18.69 58.29
N GLU A 378 -21.87 18.70 57.99
CA GLU A 378 -22.46 19.61 57.01
C GLU A 378 -22.22 21.08 57.36
N GLU A 379 -21.75 21.83 56.36
CA GLU A 379 -22.05 23.26 56.11
C GLU A 379 -21.95 24.28 57.28
N TYR A 380 -21.07 24.08 58.27
CA TYR A 380 -20.69 25.17 59.18
C TYR A 380 -19.97 26.28 58.41
N CYS A 381 -20.65 27.42 58.28
CA CYS A 381 -20.08 28.64 57.73
C CYS A 381 -19.13 29.28 58.76
N ALA A 382 -17.92 29.62 58.33
CA ALA A 382 -16.90 30.26 59.19
C ALA A 382 -17.29 31.62 59.79
N ALA A 383 -18.49 32.14 59.46
CA ALA A 383 -19.10 33.29 60.10
C ALA A 383 -19.65 32.98 61.50
N GLU A 384 -20.26 31.80 61.71
CA GLU A 384 -20.95 31.48 62.98
C GLU A 384 -19.99 31.25 64.15
N ILE A 385 -18.71 30.95 63.87
CA ILE A 385 -17.64 30.85 64.88
C ILE A 385 -17.24 32.25 65.41
N ILE A 386 -17.50 33.32 64.66
CA ILE A 386 -17.09 34.70 65.01
C ILE A 386 -18.18 35.40 65.84
N ASP A 387 -19.46 35.22 65.50
CA ASP A 387 -20.55 35.85 66.25
C ASP A 387 -20.64 35.28 67.70
N ALA A 388 -20.29 34.00 67.89
CA ALA A 388 -20.31 33.33 69.19
C ALA A 388 -19.32 33.89 70.24
N SER A 389 -18.33 34.71 69.84
CA SER A 389 -17.40 35.38 70.77
C SER A 389 -17.67 36.88 70.95
N SER A 390 -18.91 37.33 70.67
CA SER A 390 -19.30 38.75 70.69
C SER A 390 -20.50 39.06 71.60
N CYS A 391 -20.93 38.11 72.42
CA CYS A 391 -22.16 38.19 73.22
C CYS A 391 -22.00 37.54 74.61
N ASP A 392 -21.10 38.07 75.44
CA ASP A 392 -21.19 37.93 76.90
C ASP A 392 -20.56 39.16 77.58
N ASP A 393 -21.40 40.15 77.92
CA ASP A 393 -20.99 41.38 78.60
C ASP A 393 -22.23 42.17 79.11
N THR A 394 -22.89 41.73 80.20
CA THR A 394 -23.82 42.58 80.99
C THR A 394 -24.02 42.07 82.43
N GLU A 395 -24.23 42.97 83.40
CA GLU A 395 -24.12 42.67 84.84
C GLU A 395 -25.43 42.27 85.57
N ARG A 396 -25.25 41.61 86.75
CA ARG A 396 -26.12 41.62 87.97
C ARG A 396 -27.50 40.91 87.87
N THR A 397 -28.14 40.41 88.94
CA THR A 397 -27.93 40.61 90.41
C THR A 397 -28.26 39.30 91.22
N GLU A 398 -28.14 39.34 92.55
CA GLU A 398 -28.13 38.22 93.51
C GLU A 398 -29.47 37.51 93.78
N THR A 399 -29.45 36.21 94.15
CA THR A 399 -29.99 35.64 95.42
C THR A 399 -29.65 34.14 95.59
N ASP A 400 -29.73 33.63 96.82
CA ASP A 400 -29.07 32.38 97.27
C ASP A 400 -29.76 31.05 96.92
N THR A 401 -28.99 29.96 96.74
CA THR A 401 -28.88 28.82 97.70
C THR A 401 -27.90 27.72 97.26
N ASP A 402 -27.48 26.88 98.21
CA ASP A 402 -26.36 25.92 98.14
C ASP A 402 -26.50 24.74 97.14
N PHE A 403 -25.37 24.18 96.65
CA PHE A 403 -24.83 22.84 97.06
C PHE A 403 -23.68 22.30 96.15
N GLU A 404 -23.02 21.23 96.59
CA GLU A 404 -21.74 20.59 96.20
C GLU A 404 -21.19 20.59 94.75
N SER A 405 -19.88 20.90 94.68
CA SER A 405 -18.79 20.38 93.83
C SER A 405 -19.05 19.67 92.49
N GLY A 406 -18.45 20.20 91.41
CA GLY A 406 -18.07 19.46 90.20
C GLY A 406 -17.08 20.26 89.32
N GLU A 407 -15.99 19.63 88.88
CA GLU A 407 -15.01 20.27 87.97
C GLU A 407 -15.51 20.27 86.51
N PRO A 408 -15.45 21.40 85.77
CA PRO A 408 -15.65 21.40 84.33
C PRO A 408 -14.37 20.92 83.62
N SER A 409 -14.16 19.60 83.58
CA SER A 409 -13.00 19.00 82.90
C SER A 409 -13.03 19.27 81.39
N LEU A 410 -12.01 19.96 80.86
CA LEU A 410 -11.91 20.29 79.44
C LEU A 410 -11.48 19.06 78.61
N VAL A 411 -12.46 18.30 78.11
CA VAL A 411 -12.21 17.04 77.38
C VAL A 411 -11.68 17.33 75.97
N MET A 412 -10.37 17.24 75.79
CA MET A 412 -9.78 17.11 74.44
C MET A 412 -10.03 15.71 73.86
N PRO A 413 -10.48 15.58 72.60
CA PRO A 413 -10.66 14.29 71.96
C PRO A 413 -9.31 13.64 71.62
N SER A 414 -9.03 12.48 72.22
CA SER A 414 -7.81 11.69 71.98
C SER A 414 -7.80 11.05 70.59
N MET A 415 -6.72 11.21 69.83
CA MET A 415 -6.50 10.47 68.59
C MET A 415 -5.87 9.10 68.89
N THR A 416 -6.70 8.06 69.01
CA THR A 416 -6.27 6.65 69.03
C THR A 416 -7.03 5.85 67.99
N ALA A 417 -6.38 5.54 66.86
CA ALA A 417 -6.95 4.73 65.80
C ALA A 417 -6.66 3.24 66.03
N THR A 418 -7.66 2.49 66.49
CA THR A 418 -7.56 1.03 66.66
C THR A 418 -8.15 0.30 65.45
N ILE A 419 -7.35 -0.57 64.83
CA ILE A 419 -7.77 -1.40 63.69
C ILE A 419 -8.53 -2.62 64.21
N VAL A 420 -9.72 -2.87 63.67
CA VAL A 420 -10.50 -4.10 63.88
C VAL A 420 -10.97 -4.62 62.51
N PRO A 421 -10.83 -5.93 62.20
CA PRO A 421 -11.05 -6.44 60.85
C PRO A 421 -12.53 -6.58 60.46
N PHE A 422 -12.74 -6.62 59.14
CA PHE A 422 -14.02 -6.73 58.46
C PHE A 422 -14.67 -8.11 58.69
N LEU A 423 -15.92 -8.14 59.18
CA LEU A 423 -16.76 -9.34 59.21
C LEU A 423 -18.02 -9.13 58.39
N GLN A 424 -18.35 -10.13 57.59
CA GLN A 424 -19.28 -10.05 56.47
C GLN A 424 -20.72 -10.39 56.90
N MET A 425 -21.68 -9.50 56.63
CA MET A 425 -23.11 -9.81 56.77
C MET A 425 -23.87 -9.59 55.45
N THR A 426 -24.91 -10.40 55.27
CA THR A 426 -25.64 -10.59 54.02
C THR A 426 -26.78 -9.59 53.83
N GLN A 427 -27.19 -9.42 52.57
CA GLN A 427 -28.35 -8.61 52.22
C GLN A 427 -29.66 -9.26 52.69
N THR A 428 -30.51 -8.51 53.38
CA THR A 428 -31.96 -8.70 53.34
C THR A 428 -32.63 -7.40 52.92
N LYS A 429 -33.43 -7.47 51.86
CA LYS A 429 -34.07 -6.32 51.21
C LYS A 429 -35.48 -6.12 51.79
N ILE A 430 -35.69 -5.07 52.57
CA ILE A 430 -37.02 -4.61 52.99
C ILE A 430 -37.31 -3.28 52.30
N GLU A 431 -38.38 -3.24 51.52
CA GLU A 431 -38.80 -2.03 50.80
C GLU A 431 -39.63 -1.12 51.71
N ARG A 432 -39.31 0.18 51.71
CA ARG A 432 -40.23 1.24 52.16
C ARG A 432 -40.22 2.38 51.14
N ASN A 433 -41.39 2.95 50.90
CA ASN A 433 -41.64 3.95 49.86
C ASN A 433 -41.05 5.33 50.23
N PRO A 434 -40.12 5.90 49.44
CA PRO A 434 -39.45 7.16 49.78
C PRO A 434 -40.22 8.38 49.24
N GLN A 435 -41.32 8.79 49.89
CA GLN A 435 -42.17 9.89 49.37
C GLN A 435 -42.55 11.02 50.34
N GLU A 436 -42.26 10.95 51.65
CA GLU A 436 -42.68 11.99 52.62
C GLU A 436 -41.61 13.04 53.00
N HIS A 437 -40.33 12.82 52.69
CA HIS A 437 -39.27 13.69 53.25
C HIS A 437 -38.94 14.97 52.46
N HIS A 438 -39.60 15.22 51.32
CA HIS A 438 -39.14 16.22 50.32
C HIS A 438 -39.98 17.51 50.20
N GLU A 439 -41.11 17.63 50.90
CA GLU A 439 -42.00 18.80 50.82
C GLU A 439 -41.46 20.05 51.56
N ASN A 440 -40.88 19.91 52.76
CA ASN A 440 -40.58 21.05 53.64
C ASN A 440 -39.39 21.92 53.19
N CYS A 441 -38.37 21.34 52.55
CA CYS A 441 -37.22 22.10 52.06
C CYS A 441 -37.61 23.12 50.96
N SER A 442 -38.64 22.81 50.16
CA SER A 442 -39.13 23.70 49.09
C SER A 442 -39.81 24.98 49.62
N LYS A 443 -40.47 24.89 50.78
CA LYS A 443 -41.25 25.97 51.40
C LYS A 443 -40.34 27.06 52.00
N TRP A 444 -39.20 26.69 52.59
CA TRP A 444 -38.23 27.64 53.14
C TRP A 444 -37.48 28.44 52.06
N LYS A 445 -37.06 27.79 50.96
CA LYS A 445 -36.28 28.45 49.89
C LYS A 445 -37.06 29.58 49.19
N LYS A 446 -38.40 29.47 49.10
CA LYS A 446 -39.31 30.53 48.62
C LYS A 446 -39.55 31.66 49.63
N LYS A 447 -39.20 31.48 50.91
CA LYS A 447 -39.40 32.48 51.98
C LYS A 447 -38.22 33.47 52.08
N LEU A 448 -36.98 33.01 51.83
CA LEU A 448 -35.80 33.89 51.80
C LEU A 448 -35.77 34.82 50.58
N SER A 449 -36.08 34.34 49.37
CA SER A 449 -36.01 35.18 48.15
C SER A 449 -36.94 36.40 48.19
N ARG A 450 -38.08 36.28 48.89
CA ARG A 450 -39.02 37.39 49.13
C ARG A 450 -38.52 38.44 50.13
N LYS A 451 -37.55 38.13 51.01
CA LYS A 451 -36.93 39.13 51.91
C LYS A 451 -35.87 39.97 51.18
N PHE A 452 -34.97 39.33 50.43
CA PHE A 452 -33.87 40.05 49.75
C PHE A 452 -34.35 41.00 48.63
N SER A 453 -35.46 40.69 47.95
CA SER A 453 -36.01 41.56 46.89
C SER A 453 -36.61 42.89 47.39
N ARG A 454 -36.63 43.17 48.71
CA ARG A 454 -37.32 44.33 49.29
C ARG A 454 -36.41 45.41 49.87
N LYS A 455 -35.08 45.28 49.77
CA LYS A 455 -34.10 46.28 50.24
C LYS A 455 -33.12 46.73 49.13
N LYS A 456 -33.64 46.92 47.91
CA LYS A 456 -32.91 47.50 46.78
C LYS A 456 -33.77 48.52 46.01
N LYS A 457 -34.04 49.65 46.66
CA LYS A 457 -34.58 50.87 46.06
C LYS A 457 -34.16 52.07 46.91
N ASN A 458 -33.96 53.21 46.26
CA ASN A 458 -33.56 54.51 46.82
C ASN A 458 -32.10 54.59 47.30
N GLU A 459 -31.23 55.03 46.40
CA GLU A 459 -29.99 55.76 46.69
C GLU A 459 -29.96 56.98 45.75
N GLU A 460 -29.92 58.18 46.32
CA GLU A 460 -29.44 59.44 45.71
C GLU A 460 -28.94 60.34 46.87
N PRO A 461 -28.09 61.35 46.60
CA PRO A 461 -26.92 61.60 47.45
C PRO A 461 -27.01 62.89 48.29
N ILE A 462 -26.00 63.14 49.16
CA ILE A 462 -25.26 64.41 49.37
C ILE A 462 -24.44 64.39 50.69
N ALA A 463 -23.40 65.24 50.74
CA ALA A 463 -22.63 65.72 51.88
C ALA A 463 -21.53 64.82 52.50
N GLU A 464 -20.30 65.32 52.39
CA GLU A 464 -19.28 65.16 53.43
C GLU A 464 -19.71 65.95 54.68
N ALA A 465 -19.42 65.42 55.88
CA ALA A 465 -19.49 66.16 57.13
C ALA A 465 -18.32 65.76 58.03
N THR A 466 -17.34 66.65 58.16
CA THR A 466 -16.13 66.44 58.96
C THR A 466 -16.44 66.52 60.45
N CYS A 467 -15.90 65.60 61.25
CA CYS A 467 -15.48 65.91 62.61
C CYS A 467 -14.31 65.03 63.03
N MET A 468 -13.17 65.65 63.36
CA MET A 468 -12.13 65.01 64.17
C MET A 468 -12.46 65.28 65.63
N GLU A 469 -12.52 64.24 66.45
CA GLU A 469 -12.19 64.34 67.87
C GLU A 469 -11.23 63.20 68.22
N ALA A 470 -10.13 63.54 68.89
CA ALA A 470 -9.09 62.61 69.26
C ALA A 470 -9.31 62.13 70.69
N ILE A 471 -9.41 60.82 70.89
CA ILE A 471 -9.42 60.18 72.21
C ILE A 471 -8.13 59.35 72.33
N GLN A 472 -7.48 59.44 73.49
CA GLN A 472 -6.14 58.92 73.74
C GLN A 472 -6.02 57.41 73.51
N GLU A 473 -4.86 56.99 72.98
CA GLU A 473 -4.49 55.57 72.91
C GLU A 473 -4.25 55.02 74.34
N GLY A 474 -5.16 54.15 74.79
CA GLY A 474 -4.86 53.19 75.86
C GLY A 474 -4.09 51.98 75.32
N PRO A 475 -3.39 51.21 76.17
CA PRO A 475 -2.65 50.02 75.74
C PRO A 475 -3.61 48.94 75.22
N ARG A 476 -3.36 48.44 74.00
CA ARG A 476 -4.13 47.31 73.43
C ARG A 476 -3.95 46.06 74.28
N THR A 477 -5.06 45.48 74.72
CA THR A 477 -5.11 44.23 75.49
C THR A 477 -4.64 43.02 74.67
N GLU A 478 -3.85 42.16 75.31
CA GLU A 478 -3.23 40.98 74.71
C GLU A 478 -4.25 39.98 74.12
N GLN A 479 -5.46 39.95 74.70
CA GLN A 479 -6.64 39.23 74.20
C GLN A 479 -6.92 39.45 72.69
N GLU A 480 -6.80 40.68 72.19
CA GLU A 480 -7.04 40.98 70.76
C GLU A 480 -5.98 40.37 69.82
N ARG A 481 -4.81 40.01 70.36
CA ARG A 481 -3.68 39.47 69.61
C ARG A 481 -3.86 37.96 69.42
N ILE A 482 -4.15 37.27 70.53
CA ILE A 482 -4.49 35.84 70.56
C ILE A 482 -5.72 35.57 69.68
N SER A 483 -6.77 36.41 69.76
CA SER A 483 -7.95 36.31 68.90
C SER A 483 -7.62 36.37 67.40
N ARG A 484 -6.67 37.25 67.00
CA ARG A 484 -6.21 37.37 65.61
C ARG A 484 -5.41 36.16 65.14
N GLU A 485 -4.47 35.67 65.95
CA GLU A 485 -3.63 34.50 65.63
C GLU A 485 -4.47 33.20 65.56
N MET A 486 -5.47 33.07 66.43
CA MET A 486 -6.45 31.99 66.37
C MET A 486 -7.28 32.06 65.07
N LYS A 487 -7.74 33.26 64.70
CA LYS A 487 -8.54 33.48 63.49
C LYS A 487 -7.77 33.17 62.20
N THR A 488 -6.53 33.65 62.04
CA THR A 488 -5.72 33.34 60.85
C THR A 488 -5.40 31.86 60.75
N THR A 489 -5.26 31.16 61.88
CA THR A 489 -5.11 29.69 61.93
C THR A 489 -6.37 28.96 61.46
N VAL A 490 -7.56 29.39 61.89
CA VAL A 490 -8.85 28.83 61.41
C VAL A 490 -9.06 29.08 59.91
N GLU A 491 -8.78 30.30 59.43
CA GLU A 491 -8.84 30.64 58.01
C GLU A 491 -7.85 29.80 57.17
N SER A 492 -6.66 29.55 57.71
CA SER A 492 -5.64 28.67 57.12
C SER A 492 -6.12 27.21 57.01
N ILE A 493 -6.66 26.64 58.08
CA ILE A 493 -7.22 25.27 58.08
C ILE A 493 -8.40 25.16 57.11
N ALA A 494 -9.28 26.17 57.04
CA ALA A 494 -10.39 26.21 56.09
C ALA A 494 -9.90 26.21 54.63
N TYR A 495 -8.87 27.02 54.32
CA TYR A 495 -8.24 27.02 53.00
C TYR A 495 -7.62 25.67 52.63
N ILE A 496 -6.92 25.01 53.57
CA ILE A 496 -6.36 23.66 53.37
C ILE A 496 -7.48 22.65 53.04
N ALA A 497 -8.56 22.65 53.83
CA ALA A 497 -9.69 21.75 53.63
C ALA A 497 -10.40 21.98 52.28
N GLU A 498 -10.67 23.24 51.90
CA GLU A 498 -11.27 23.57 50.60
C GLU A 498 -10.33 23.22 49.44
N HIS A 499 -9.02 23.47 49.58
CA HIS A 499 -8.02 23.11 48.58
C HIS A 499 -7.96 21.59 48.36
N MET A 500 -7.96 20.79 49.44
CA MET A 500 -8.00 19.33 49.37
C MET A 500 -9.30 18.82 48.73
N LYS A 501 -10.46 19.33 49.16
CA LYS A 501 -11.79 19.05 48.55
C LYS A 501 -11.80 19.36 47.04
N THR A 502 -11.15 20.45 46.65
CA THR A 502 -11.02 20.89 45.25
C THR A 502 -9.98 20.07 44.46
N GLN A 503 -8.95 19.50 45.09
CA GLN A 503 -8.07 18.51 44.44
C GLN A 503 -8.78 17.16 44.27
N MET A 504 -9.51 16.67 45.28
CA MET A 504 -10.25 15.40 45.21
C MET A 504 -11.36 15.41 44.14
N SER A 505 -12.11 16.51 44.01
CA SER A 505 -13.14 16.66 42.96
C SER A 505 -12.53 16.69 41.54
N ARG A 506 -11.40 17.37 41.34
CA ARG A 506 -10.66 17.35 40.07
C ARG A 506 -10.13 15.95 39.74
N LYS A 507 -9.59 15.22 40.73
CA LYS A 507 -9.19 13.81 40.59
C LYS A 507 -10.38 12.94 40.17
N LYS A 508 -11.52 13.04 40.88
CA LYS A 508 -12.76 12.31 40.57
C LYS A 508 -13.22 12.48 39.12
N ILE A 509 -13.19 13.70 38.58
CA ILE A 509 -13.61 14.01 37.20
C ILE A 509 -12.62 13.43 36.16
N ARG A 510 -11.31 13.52 36.40
CA ARG A 510 -10.30 12.91 35.52
C ARG A 510 -10.39 11.39 35.51
N ASP A 511 -10.56 10.79 36.69
CA ASP A 511 -10.70 9.34 36.82
C ASP A 511 -12.00 8.84 36.15
N ASP A 512 -13.04 9.68 36.08
CA ASP A 512 -14.26 9.42 35.29
C ASP A 512 -14.00 9.52 33.77
N TRP A 513 -13.22 10.50 33.29
CA TRP A 513 -12.78 10.55 31.88
C TRP A 513 -11.92 9.34 31.49
N LYS A 514 -11.00 8.88 32.37
CA LYS A 514 -10.24 7.63 32.17
C LYS A 514 -11.18 6.42 32.01
N TYR A 515 -12.24 6.34 32.80
CA TYR A 515 -13.26 5.27 32.68
C TYR A 515 -14.08 5.39 31.39
N VAL A 516 -14.49 6.60 30.98
CA VAL A 516 -15.17 6.82 29.67
C VAL A 516 -14.30 6.34 28.51
N ALA A 517 -13.01 6.66 28.50
CA ALA A 517 -12.07 6.20 27.46
C ALA A 517 -11.96 4.66 27.44
N MET A 518 -11.88 4.01 28.60
CA MET A 518 -11.87 2.55 28.71
C MET A 518 -13.17 1.91 28.20
N VAL A 519 -14.33 2.53 28.45
CA VAL A 519 -15.63 2.06 27.95
C VAL A 519 -15.72 2.18 26.43
N ILE A 520 -15.18 3.26 25.85
CA ILE A 520 -15.04 3.44 24.40
C ILE A 520 -14.14 2.35 23.79
N ASP A 521 -12.98 2.08 24.39
CA ASP A 521 -12.02 1.04 23.97
C ASP A 521 -12.69 -0.35 23.83
N ARG A 522 -13.46 -0.76 24.87
CA ARG A 522 -14.13 -2.07 24.89
C ARG A 522 -15.33 -2.15 23.94
N LEU A 523 -16.06 -1.06 23.72
CA LEU A 523 -17.10 -1.00 22.69
C LEU A 523 -16.51 -1.22 21.30
N LEU A 524 -15.42 -0.52 20.98
CA LEU A 524 -14.77 -0.58 19.69
C LEU A 524 -14.10 -1.92 19.43
N LEU A 525 -13.50 -2.56 20.45
CA LEU A 525 -12.97 -3.92 20.35
C LEU A 525 -14.04 -4.89 19.81
N LEU A 526 -15.26 -4.86 20.35
CA LEU A 526 -16.34 -5.74 19.88
C LEU A 526 -16.82 -5.40 18.45
N VAL A 527 -16.89 -4.11 18.11
CA VAL A 527 -17.28 -3.67 16.75
C VAL A 527 -16.23 -4.08 15.72
N PHE A 528 -14.95 -3.84 15.99
CA PHE A 528 -13.85 -4.23 15.09
C PHE A 528 -13.66 -5.75 15.03
N PHE A 529 -13.93 -6.50 16.10
CA PHE A 529 -13.98 -7.96 16.05
C PHE A 529 -15.08 -8.45 15.11
N GLY A 530 -16.30 -7.92 15.22
CA GLY A 530 -17.40 -8.27 14.32
C GLY A 530 -17.10 -7.98 12.85
N ILE A 531 -16.49 -6.83 12.57
CA ILE A 531 -16.13 -6.44 11.19
C ILE A 531 -14.99 -7.29 10.63
N THR A 532 -13.93 -7.57 11.42
CA THR A 532 -12.80 -8.39 10.94
C THR A 532 -13.18 -9.87 10.79
N LEU A 533 -13.98 -10.43 11.70
CA LEU A 533 -14.50 -11.80 11.61
C LEU A 533 -15.50 -11.95 10.45
N GLY A 534 -16.44 -11.01 10.30
CA GLY A 534 -17.39 -11.02 9.18
C GLY A 534 -16.71 -10.87 7.82
N GLY A 535 -15.73 -9.95 7.71
CA GLY A 535 -14.96 -9.74 6.49
C GLY A 535 -14.12 -10.95 6.09
N THR A 536 -13.40 -11.57 7.04
CA THR A 536 -12.60 -12.78 6.77
C THR A 536 -13.48 -13.96 6.35
N VAL A 537 -14.58 -14.24 7.06
CA VAL A 537 -15.49 -15.35 6.74
C VAL A 537 -16.16 -15.16 5.39
N GLY A 538 -16.69 -13.96 5.09
CA GLY A 538 -17.35 -13.69 3.80
C GLY A 538 -16.40 -13.83 2.60
N ILE A 539 -15.15 -13.42 2.75
CA ILE A 539 -14.12 -13.53 1.71
C ILE A 539 -13.72 -15.00 1.48
N ILE A 540 -13.49 -15.78 2.55
CA ILE A 540 -13.10 -17.19 2.43
C ILE A 540 -14.21 -18.04 1.79
N LEU A 541 -15.48 -17.75 2.09
CA LEU A 541 -16.63 -18.47 1.54
C LEU A 541 -16.97 -18.12 0.08
N SER A 542 -16.24 -17.21 -0.56
CA SER A 542 -16.54 -16.76 -1.93
C SER A 542 -15.92 -17.64 -3.04
N ALA A 543 -14.97 -18.52 -2.74
CA ALA A 543 -14.21 -19.27 -3.75
C ALA A 543 -14.94 -20.55 -4.25
N PRO A 544 -15.17 -20.73 -5.58
CA PRO A 544 -16.09 -21.78 -6.07
C PRO A 544 -15.49 -23.18 -6.33
N HIS A 545 -14.17 -23.36 -6.48
CA HIS A 545 -13.56 -24.57 -7.09
C HIS A 545 -13.27 -25.76 -6.14
N ILE A 546 -14.16 -26.06 -5.18
CA ILE A 546 -13.94 -27.15 -4.19
C ILE A 546 -14.57 -28.51 -4.55
N LEU A 547 -15.44 -28.61 -5.57
CA LEU A 547 -16.45 -29.69 -5.60
C LEU A 547 -16.72 -30.46 -6.92
N THR A 548 -16.04 -30.21 -8.05
CA THR A 548 -16.49 -30.75 -9.36
C THR A 548 -15.40 -31.33 -10.27
N TYR A 549 -15.48 -32.64 -10.56
CA TYR A 549 -14.81 -33.40 -11.63
C TYR A 549 -15.65 -34.66 -11.95
N PHE A 550 -15.90 -35.02 -13.23
CA PHE A 550 -15.89 -36.41 -13.75
C PHE A 550 -16.34 -36.55 -15.24
N SER A 551 -15.51 -37.25 -16.05
CA SER A 551 -15.81 -37.99 -17.32
C SER A 551 -16.17 -37.25 -18.63
N ALA A 552 -15.81 -37.85 -19.79
CA ALA A 552 -15.91 -37.27 -21.15
C ALA A 552 -15.85 -38.28 -22.34
N PHE A 553 -16.23 -37.80 -23.54
CA PHE A 553 -15.72 -38.07 -24.93
C PHE A 553 -15.95 -39.39 -25.75
N LEU A 554 -15.82 -39.25 -27.11
CA LEU A 554 -15.59 -40.18 -28.29
C LEU A 554 -16.68 -40.17 -29.41
N LEU A 555 -16.43 -40.36 -30.75
CA LEU A 555 -15.25 -40.20 -31.66
C LEU A 555 -15.61 -40.29 -33.21
N PHE A 556 -14.63 -40.04 -34.12
CA PHE A 556 -14.54 -40.05 -35.63
C PHE A 556 -14.78 -41.42 -36.36
N ILE A 557 -14.63 -41.72 -37.69
CA ILE A 557 -13.74 -41.36 -38.87
C ILE A 557 -14.47 -41.72 -40.23
N LEU A 558 -14.05 -41.58 -41.52
CA LEU A 558 -12.86 -41.14 -42.35
C LEU A 558 -13.40 -40.50 -43.71
N GLN A 559 -12.95 -40.51 -45.00
CA GLN A 559 -11.90 -41.02 -45.97
C GLN A 559 -12.03 -40.17 -47.32
N SER A 560 -11.38 -40.26 -48.53
CA SER A 560 -10.33 -41.06 -49.24
C SER A 560 -9.86 -40.41 -50.61
N THR A 561 -8.83 -40.99 -51.29
CA THR A 561 -8.45 -41.01 -52.76
C THR A 561 -7.93 -39.76 -53.57
N ASP A 562 -6.60 -39.75 -53.81
CA ASP A 562 -5.75 -39.53 -55.05
C ASP A 562 -5.68 -38.22 -55.92
N GLY A 563 -4.54 -38.03 -56.66
CA GLY A 563 -4.19 -36.90 -57.57
C GLY A 563 -3.14 -37.19 -58.70
N SER A 564 -2.51 -36.17 -59.36
CA SER A 564 -1.49 -36.32 -60.45
C SER A 564 -0.53 -35.11 -60.68
N PRO A 565 0.70 -35.25 -61.21
CA PRO A 565 1.93 -34.54 -60.73
C PRO A 565 2.39 -33.17 -61.34
N ASP A 566 1.52 -32.18 -61.55
CA ASP A 566 1.87 -30.84 -62.14
C ASP A 566 2.98 -29.99 -61.44
N GLU A 567 3.08 -29.95 -60.10
CA GLU A 567 3.73 -28.82 -59.38
C GLU A 567 5.28 -28.75 -59.49
N HIS A 568 5.95 -29.88 -59.73
CA HIS A 568 7.42 -29.99 -59.76
C HIS A 568 8.07 -29.21 -60.91
N ARG A 569 7.51 -29.35 -62.13
CA ARG A 569 8.07 -28.80 -63.39
C ARG A 569 8.20 -27.27 -63.38
N LEU A 570 7.31 -26.57 -62.68
CA LEU A 570 7.34 -25.10 -62.58
C LEU A 570 8.54 -24.64 -61.75
N THR A 571 8.70 -25.20 -60.55
CA THR A 571 9.73 -24.78 -59.59
C THR A 571 11.14 -25.02 -60.13
N ALA A 572 11.37 -26.13 -60.84
CA ALA A 572 12.66 -26.41 -61.47
C ALA A 572 13.05 -25.36 -62.54
N ASN A 573 12.08 -24.89 -63.34
CA ASN A 573 12.32 -23.89 -64.38
C ASN A 573 12.53 -22.48 -63.81
N LEU A 574 11.77 -22.08 -62.79
CA LEU A 574 11.76 -20.70 -62.29
C LEU A 574 13.07 -20.31 -61.56
N PHE A 575 13.74 -21.25 -60.91
CA PHE A 575 15.00 -21.01 -60.20
C PHE A 575 16.26 -21.20 -61.07
N TYR A 576 16.12 -21.55 -62.35
CA TYR A 576 17.25 -21.75 -63.25
C TYR A 576 17.95 -20.42 -63.60
N GLY A 577 19.01 -20.08 -62.87
CA GLY A 577 19.81 -18.88 -63.08
C GLY A 577 19.36 -17.63 -62.30
N TYR A 578 18.37 -17.75 -61.41
CA TYR A 578 17.97 -16.67 -60.51
C TYR A 578 19.06 -16.33 -59.49
N ASN A 579 19.13 -15.08 -59.02
CA ASN A 579 20.12 -14.62 -58.04
C ASN A 579 19.48 -13.70 -56.99
N SER A 580 19.24 -14.23 -55.79
CA SER A 580 18.59 -13.53 -54.66
C SER A 580 19.37 -12.33 -54.10
N LEU A 581 20.65 -12.16 -54.47
CA LEU A 581 21.46 -11.00 -54.05
C LEU A 581 21.28 -9.76 -54.94
N VAL A 582 20.61 -9.90 -56.08
CA VAL A 582 20.41 -8.81 -57.05
C VAL A 582 18.97 -8.29 -56.96
N ARG A 583 18.80 -6.98 -56.81
CA ARG A 583 17.46 -6.37 -56.76
C ARG A 583 16.71 -6.58 -58.10
N PRO A 584 15.43 -6.98 -58.09
CA PRO A 584 14.71 -7.34 -59.31
C PRO A 584 14.25 -6.11 -60.12
N VAL A 585 15.19 -5.47 -60.83
CA VAL A 585 14.92 -4.40 -61.80
C VAL A 585 15.35 -4.81 -63.21
N GLU A 586 14.52 -4.48 -64.22
CA GLU A 586 14.80 -4.80 -65.63
C GLU A 586 16.00 -4.00 -66.18
N ASN A 587 16.25 -2.81 -65.65
CA ASN A 587 17.35 -1.92 -66.03
C ASN A 587 17.85 -1.13 -64.82
N ALA A 588 19.15 -0.81 -64.78
CA ALA A 588 19.73 0.01 -63.71
C ALA A 588 19.21 1.46 -63.65
N SER A 589 18.46 1.90 -64.66
CA SER A 589 17.79 3.21 -64.76
C SER A 589 16.26 3.11 -64.67
N SER A 590 15.71 2.00 -64.15
CA SER A 590 14.29 1.89 -63.82
C SER A 590 13.90 2.85 -62.68
N PRO A 591 12.60 3.13 -62.45
CA PRO A 591 12.15 3.63 -61.16
C PRO A 591 12.55 2.68 -60.00
N ALA A 592 12.50 3.21 -58.78
CA ALA A 592 12.69 2.47 -57.54
C ALA A 592 11.70 1.29 -57.41
N ILE A 593 12.10 0.22 -56.70
CA ILE A 593 11.18 -0.88 -56.36
C ILE A 593 10.17 -0.35 -55.35
N GLN A 594 8.88 -0.36 -55.72
CA GLN A 594 7.80 -0.02 -54.81
C GLN A 594 7.48 -1.22 -53.92
N VAL A 595 7.72 -1.07 -52.62
CA VAL A 595 7.31 -2.02 -51.59
C VAL A 595 6.06 -1.46 -50.91
N SER A 596 4.94 -2.17 -51.01
CA SER A 596 3.74 -1.91 -50.24
C SER A 596 3.86 -2.52 -48.85
N PHE A 597 3.57 -1.75 -47.81
CA PHE A 597 3.71 -2.14 -46.41
C PHE A 597 2.39 -1.92 -45.63
N SER A 598 1.95 -2.94 -44.88
CA SER A 598 0.97 -2.83 -43.79
C SER A 598 1.58 -3.40 -42.51
N LEU A 599 0.95 -3.12 -41.37
CA LEU A 599 1.31 -3.66 -40.07
C LEU A 599 0.04 -4.15 -39.38
N ALA A 600 -0.01 -5.42 -38.98
CA ALA A 600 -1.02 -5.91 -38.05
C ALA A 600 -0.45 -5.99 -36.62
N LEU A 601 -1.22 -5.61 -35.60
CA LEU A 601 -0.83 -5.70 -34.19
C LEU A 601 -1.65 -6.80 -33.50
N VAL A 602 -0.98 -7.87 -33.09
CA VAL A 602 -1.59 -9.02 -32.40
C VAL A 602 -1.64 -8.79 -30.90
N LEU A 603 -0.54 -8.30 -30.30
CA LEU A 603 -0.48 -8.09 -28.86
C LEU A 603 0.50 -6.97 -28.47
N LEU A 604 0.02 -6.07 -27.61
CA LEU A 604 0.87 -5.18 -26.81
C LEU A 604 1.29 -5.94 -25.55
N ILE A 605 2.50 -6.52 -25.57
CA ILE A 605 2.98 -7.48 -24.56
C ILE A 605 3.25 -6.77 -23.24
N ASN A 606 4.12 -5.76 -23.26
CA ASN A 606 4.51 -5.00 -22.08
C ASN A 606 5.11 -3.65 -22.49
N ILE A 607 5.15 -2.71 -21.55
CA ILE A 607 5.93 -1.48 -21.66
C ILE A 607 6.75 -1.36 -20.38
N ASP A 608 8.07 -1.36 -20.50
CA ASP A 608 8.98 -1.12 -19.39
C ASP A 608 9.21 0.39 -19.29
N GLU A 609 8.46 1.06 -18.41
CA GLU A 609 8.56 2.53 -18.29
C GLU A 609 9.91 2.97 -17.75
N LYS A 610 10.55 2.12 -16.95
CA LYS A 610 11.85 2.39 -16.32
C LYS A 610 12.98 2.35 -17.36
N ASN A 611 12.95 1.38 -18.28
CA ASN A 611 13.95 1.22 -19.34
C ASN A 611 13.55 1.93 -20.66
N GLN A 612 12.32 2.47 -20.75
CA GLN A 612 11.78 3.18 -21.92
C GLN A 612 11.66 2.32 -23.19
N ILE A 613 11.15 1.10 -23.03
CA ILE A 613 10.99 0.10 -24.11
C ILE A 613 9.55 -0.42 -24.16
N MET A 614 8.92 -0.35 -25.34
CA MET A 614 7.64 -0.99 -25.66
C MET A 614 7.89 -2.33 -26.37
N HIS A 615 7.21 -3.40 -25.92
CA HIS A 615 7.26 -4.75 -26.51
C HIS A 615 5.95 -5.06 -27.22
N THR A 616 6.01 -5.38 -28.52
CA THR A 616 4.83 -5.67 -29.36
C THR A 616 5.04 -6.91 -30.23
N ASN A 617 4.04 -7.79 -30.31
CA ASN A 617 3.95 -8.82 -31.36
C ASN A 617 3.15 -8.23 -32.53
N VAL A 618 3.80 -8.09 -33.69
CA VAL A 618 3.24 -7.51 -34.91
C VAL A 618 3.60 -8.35 -36.13
N TRP A 619 2.72 -8.34 -37.12
CA TRP A 619 2.93 -9.00 -38.40
C TRP A 619 3.06 -7.93 -39.49
N PRO A 620 4.29 -7.45 -39.79
CA PRO A 620 4.54 -6.60 -40.96
C PRO A 620 4.20 -7.38 -42.24
N THR A 621 3.35 -6.80 -43.08
CA THR A 621 2.92 -7.37 -44.36
C THR A 621 3.60 -6.59 -45.47
N MET A 622 4.47 -7.25 -46.23
CA MET A 622 5.28 -6.66 -47.30
C MET A 622 4.93 -7.26 -48.66
N ARG A 623 4.70 -6.40 -49.64
CA ARG A 623 4.34 -6.81 -51.01
C ARG A 623 5.13 -6.02 -52.05
N TRP A 624 5.75 -6.70 -53.00
CA TRP A 624 6.54 -6.09 -54.08
C TRP A 624 6.42 -6.93 -55.36
N THR A 625 6.98 -6.47 -56.48
CA THR A 625 6.98 -7.23 -57.74
C THR A 625 8.40 -7.61 -58.16
N ASP A 626 8.62 -8.88 -58.50
CA ASP A 626 9.83 -9.38 -59.16
C ASP A 626 9.51 -9.70 -60.63
N TYR A 627 10.34 -9.25 -61.56
CA TYR A 627 10.11 -9.48 -62.99
C TYR A 627 10.57 -10.86 -63.48
N GLN A 628 11.46 -11.53 -62.73
CA GLN A 628 12.00 -12.86 -63.03
C GLN A 628 11.06 -13.98 -62.53
N MET A 629 10.28 -13.71 -61.49
CA MET A 629 9.34 -14.66 -60.86
C MET A 629 7.97 -14.76 -61.58
N LYS A 630 7.95 -14.64 -62.92
CA LYS A 630 6.74 -14.61 -63.75
C LYS A 630 6.58 -15.88 -64.57
N TRP A 631 5.37 -16.44 -64.63
CA TRP A 631 5.03 -17.57 -65.50
C TRP A 631 3.59 -17.48 -66.02
N ASP A 632 3.28 -18.24 -67.07
CA ASP A 632 1.91 -18.43 -67.53
C ASP A 632 1.30 -19.67 -66.86
N PRO A 633 0.21 -19.55 -66.08
CA PRO A 633 -0.46 -20.71 -65.48
C PRO A 633 -0.87 -21.79 -66.51
N ARG A 634 -1.06 -21.42 -67.78
CA ARG A 634 -1.46 -22.35 -68.86
C ARG A 634 -0.40 -23.40 -69.19
N ASP A 635 0.88 -23.07 -69.01
CA ASP A 635 2.00 -23.96 -69.32
C ASP A 635 2.35 -24.92 -68.16
N TYR A 636 1.79 -24.66 -66.97
CA TYR A 636 2.12 -25.33 -65.71
C TYR A 636 0.85 -25.65 -64.90
N GLY A 637 -0.01 -26.54 -65.42
CA GLY A 637 -1.11 -27.16 -64.65
C GLY A 637 -2.18 -26.21 -64.09
N GLY A 638 -2.23 -24.95 -64.52
CA GLY A 638 -3.09 -23.92 -63.94
C GLY A 638 -2.55 -23.27 -62.66
N ILE A 639 -1.30 -23.54 -62.26
CA ILE A 639 -0.69 -23.01 -61.04
C ILE A 639 -0.64 -21.48 -61.10
N ARG A 640 -1.27 -20.83 -60.12
CA ARG A 640 -1.26 -19.36 -59.97
C ARG A 640 -0.33 -18.85 -58.88
N THR A 641 -0.02 -19.68 -57.90
CA THR A 641 0.81 -19.30 -56.75
C THR A 641 1.73 -20.43 -56.33
N ILE A 642 2.98 -20.11 -56.00
CA ILE A 642 3.95 -21.02 -55.37
C ILE A 642 4.44 -20.42 -54.05
N ARG A 643 5.18 -21.22 -53.26
CA ARG A 643 5.83 -20.77 -52.02
C ARG A 643 7.30 -21.07 -52.06
N VAL A 644 8.10 -20.15 -51.53
CA VAL A 644 9.56 -20.21 -51.61
C VAL A 644 10.17 -19.75 -50.29
N PRO A 645 11.18 -20.46 -49.75
CA PRO A 645 11.93 -19.97 -48.59
C PRO A 645 12.62 -18.64 -48.88
N PRO A 646 12.62 -17.70 -47.92
CA PRO A 646 13.12 -16.34 -48.10
C PRO A 646 14.59 -16.25 -48.52
N GLU A 647 15.41 -17.25 -48.21
CA GLU A 647 16.83 -17.31 -48.59
C GLU A 647 17.05 -17.47 -50.11
N LYS A 648 16.06 -18.03 -50.82
CA LYS A 648 16.15 -18.34 -52.26
C LYS A 648 15.58 -17.25 -53.16
N VAL A 649 15.01 -16.19 -52.59
CA VAL A 649 14.42 -15.03 -53.31
C VAL A 649 15.04 -13.73 -52.83
N TRP A 650 15.01 -12.67 -53.65
CA TRP A 650 15.40 -11.34 -53.17
C TRP A 650 14.37 -10.81 -52.16
N LEU A 651 14.84 -10.27 -51.03
CA LEU A 651 14.01 -9.64 -49.99
C LEU A 651 14.38 -8.17 -49.80
N PRO A 652 13.39 -7.28 -49.52
CA PRO A 652 13.65 -5.92 -49.07
C PRO A 652 14.09 -5.89 -47.59
N ASP A 653 15.12 -5.11 -47.26
CA ASP A 653 15.75 -5.04 -45.94
C ASP A 653 15.03 -4.11 -44.94
N ILE A 654 13.71 -4.28 -44.81
CA ILE A 654 12.86 -3.40 -44.00
C ILE A 654 13.06 -3.69 -42.50
N VAL A 655 13.77 -2.80 -41.80
CA VAL A 655 14.10 -2.93 -40.37
C VAL A 655 13.44 -1.85 -39.51
N LEU A 656 13.26 -2.16 -38.22
CA LEU A 656 12.83 -1.18 -37.21
C LEU A 656 13.99 -0.28 -36.79
N PHE A 657 13.93 1.01 -37.15
CA PHE A 657 15.00 1.97 -36.86
C PHE A 657 15.12 2.39 -35.40
N ASN A 658 14.03 2.37 -34.63
CA ASN A 658 14.02 2.74 -33.21
C ASN A 658 14.01 1.52 -32.28
N ASN A 659 14.57 0.39 -32.73
CA ASN A 659 14.80 -0.81 -31.95
C ASN A 659 15.74 -0.56 -30.75
N ALA A 660 15.45 -1.18 -29.61
CA ALA A 660 16.25 -1.09 -28.38
C ALA A 660 17.07 -2.36 -28.08
N ASP A 661 16.80 -3.48 -28.76
CA ASP A 661 17.39 -4.79 -28.44
C ASP A 661 18.72 -5.09 -29.17
N GLY A 662 19.05 -4.30 -30.20
CA GLY A 662 20.22 -4.51 -31.06
C GLY A 662 20.08 -5.63 -32.10
N ASN A 663 19.13 -6.56 -31.95
CA ASN A 663 18.74 -7.49 -33.02
C ASN A 663 17.72 -6.84 -33.95
N TYR A 664 18.12 -6.52 -35.19
CA TYR A 664 17.27 -5.83 -36.19
C TYR A 664 16.55 -6.78 -37.17
N LEU A 665 16.84 -8.08 -37.11
CA LEU A 665 16.23 -9.08 -37.99
C LEU A 665 14.78 -9.36 -37.58
N VAL A 666 13.97 -9.87 -38.51
CA VAL A 666 12.63 -10.41 -38.17
C VAL A 666 12.78 -11.67 -37.32
N SER A 667 11.84 -11.90 -36.41
CA SER A 667 11.95 -12.98 -35.42
C SER A 667 11.73 -14.38 -36.01
N PHE A 668 11.02 -14.46 -37.15
CA PHE A 668 10.93 -15.67 -37.97
C PHE A 668 10.87 -15.32 -39.46
N TYR A 669 11.60 -16.09 -40.26
CA TYR A 669 11.70 -15.95 -41.70
C TYR A 669 10.71 -16.89 -42.39
N SER A 670 9.44 -16.49 -42.43
CA SER A 670 8.39 -17.25 -43.13
C SER A 670 8.67 -17.38 -44.62
N ASN A 671 8.12 -18.42 -45.26
CA ASN A 671 8.10 -18.53 -46.73
C ASN A 671 7.46 -17.29 -47.38
N VAL A 672 7.90 -16.96 -48.59
CA VAL A 672 7.31 -15.93 -49.45
C VAL A 672 6.29 -16.62 -50.36
N VAL A 673 5.09 -16.03 -50.47
CA VAL A 673 4.09 -16.43 -51.45
C VAL A 673 4.35 -15.66 -52.73
N VAL A 674 4.45 -16.37 -53.85
CA VAL A 674 4.72 -15.79 -55.18
C VAL A 674 3.52 -16.05 -56.07
N GLU A 675 2.95 -15.02 -56.68
CA GLU A 675 1.92 -15.15 -57.71
C GLU A 675 2.54 -15.15 -59.12
N HIS A 676 1.90 -15.84 -60.06
CA HIS A 676 2.32 -15.95 -61.48
C HIS A 676 2.49 -14.60 -62.20
N THR A 677 1.89 -13.54 -61.67
CA THR A 677 2.02 -12.14 -62.09
C THR A 677 3.40 -11.54 -61.78
N GLY A 678 4.20 -12.23 -60.95
CA GLY A 678 5.45 -11.72 -60.36
C GLY A 678 5.21 -10.92 -59.08
N GLU A 679 3.99 -10.88 -58.53
CA GLU A 679 3.75 -10.29 -57.20
C GLU A 679 4.24 -11.23 -56.09
N MET A 680 5.02 -10.67 -55.17
CA MET A 680 5.67 -11.34 -54.05
C MET A 680 5.03 -10.83 -52.75
N LEU A 681 4.55 -11.73 -51.91
CA LEU A 681 3.93 -11.42 -50.61
C LEU A 681 4.70 -12.12 -49.48
N TRP A 682 5.19 -11.34 -48.52
CA TRP A 682 5.91 -11.82 -47.35
C TRP A 682 5.33 -11.23 -46.07
N VAL A 683 5.01 -12.08 -45.11
CA VAL A 683 4.42 -11.70 -43.82
C VAL A 683 5.19 -12.38 -42.68
N PRO A 684 6.41 -11.92 -42.35
CA PRO A 684 7.18 -12.51 -41.26
C PRO A 684 6.64 -12.02 -39.90
N PRO A 685 6.30 -12.90 -38.96
CA PRO A 685 5.85 -12.49 -37.63
C PRO A 685 7.04 -12.05 -36.77
N ALA A 686 6.91 -10.91 -36.09
CA ALA A 686 8.01 -10.29 -35.34
C ALA A 686 7.58 -9.79 -33.95
N VAL A 687 8.44 -10.02 -32.95
CA VAL A 687 8.33 -9.38 -31.63
C VAL A 687 9.37 -8.27 -31.55
N TYR A 688 8.91 -7.02 -31.68
CA TYR A 688 9.78 -5.85 -31.61
C TYR A 688 9.82 -5.23 -30.22
N LYS A 689 11.03 -4.82 -29.83
CA LYS A 689 11.31 -4.02 -28.63
C LYS A 689 11.70 -2.60 -29.06
N SER A 690 10.72 -1.73 -29.25
CA SER A 690 10.95 -0.35 -29.68
C SER A 690 11.26 0.56 -28.51
N SER A 691 12.28 1.40 -28.65
CA SER A 691 12.49 2.55 -27.76
C SER A 691 11.30 3.52 -27.84
N CYS A 692 10.76 3.88 -26.67
CA CYS A 692 9.63 4.79 -26.53
C CYS A 692 9.84 5.67 -25.29
N ILE A 693 9.90 6.99 -25.50
CA ILE A 693 10.06 7.96 -24.40
C ILE A 693 8.72 8.11 -23.70
N ILE A 694 8.67 7.66 -22.44
CA ILE A 694 7.48 7.70 -21.59
C ILE A 694 7.44 9.03 -20.82
N ASP A 695 6.36 9.81 -20.95
CA ASP A 695 6.14 10.98 -20.10
C ASP A 695 5.36 10.58 -18.85
N VAL A 696 5.93 10.89 -17.69
CA VAL A 696 5.42 10.48 -16.38
C VAL A 696 4.76 11.62 -15.62
N GLU A 697 4.56 12.80 -16.22
CA GLU A 697 3.94 13.94 -15.52
C GLU A 697 2.60 13.58 -14.87
N PHE A 698 1.68 12.91 -15.57
CA PHE A 698 0.34 12.59 -15.05
C PHE A 698 0.18 11.18 -14.45
N PHE A 699 1.26 10.43 -14.28
CA PHE A 699 1.22 9.04 -13.76
C PHE A 699 0.43 8.93 -12.43
N PRO A 700 -0.51 7.98 -12.28
CA PRO A 700 -0.83 6.86 -13.19
C PRO A 700 -2.02 7.13 -14.14
N PHE A 701 -2.42 8.39 -14.34
CA PHE A 701 -3.50 8.79 -15.26
C PHE A 701 -2.95 9.17 -16.65
N ASP A 702 -1.86 8.51 -17.05
CA ASP A 702 -1.05 8.85 -18.22
C ASP A 702 -1.58 8.24 -19.53
N GLU A 703 -1.45 9.02 -20.60
CA GLU A 703 -1.46 8.56 -21.99
C GLU A 703 -0.01 8.58 -22.51
N GLN A 704 0.32 7.62 -23.38
CA GLN A 704 1.62 7.54 -24.03
C GLN A 704 1.44 7.45 -25.55
N VAL A 705 2.41 7.96 -26.30
CA VAL A 705 2.47 7.83 -27.76
C VAL A 705 3.82 7.22 -28.12
N CYS A 706 3.83 5.91 -28.36
CA CYS A 706 4.99 5.19 -28.86
C CYS A 706 5.00 5.16 -30.39
N SER A 707 6.15 4.96 -31.01
CA SER A 707 6.22 4.80 -32.48
C SER A 707 7.03 3.58 -32.90
N LEU A 708 6.64 2.98 -34.03
CA LEU A 708 7.36 1.93 -34.74
C LEU A 708 7.76 2.49 -36.11
N THR A 709 9.05 2.79 -36.31
CA THR A 709 9.56 3.41 -37.54
C THR A 709 10.32 2.40 -38.38
N PHE A 710 9.72 1.96 -39.47
CA PHE A 710 10.28 1.00 -40.43
C PHE A 710 10.91 1.70 -41.63
N GLY A 711 11.91 1.05 -42.23
CA GLY A 711 12.49 1.46 -43.51
C GLY A 711 13.59 0.52 -43.97
N SER A 712 13.99 0.64 -45.24
CA SER A 712 15.24 0.08 -45.75
C SER A 712 16.44 0.54 -44.91
N TRP A 713 17.42 -0.34 -44.70
CA TRP A 713 18.69 -0.01 -44.04
C TRP A 713 19.77 0.40 -45.04
N THR A 714 19.86 -0.30 -46.17
CA THR A 714 20.95 -0.21 -47.16
C THR A 714 20.55 0.54 -48.44
N PHE A 715 19.35 0.32 -48.96
CA PHE A 715 18.86 0.97 -50.19
C PHE A 715 18.33 2.39 -49.92
N LYS A 716 18.56 3.28 -50.88
CA LYS A 716 18.07 4.67 -50.83
C LYS A 716 16.63 4.81 -51.34
N HIS A 717 16.09 6.02 -51.23
CA HIS A 717 14.77 6.39 -51.75
C HIS A 717 14.64 6.23 -53.28
N ASP A 718 15.73 6.47 -54.01
CA ASP A 718 15.86 6.25 -55.46
C ASP A 718 15.98 4.77 -55.86
N GLU A 719 16.01 3.84 -54.90
CA GLU A 719 16.24 2.41 -55.13
C GLU A 719 15.08 1.55 -54.59
N VAL A 720 14.58 1.88 -53.38
CA VAL A 720 13.42 1.26 -52.75
C VAL A 720 12.49 2.35 -52.19
N GLN A 721 11.22 2.32 -52.61
CA GLN A 721 10.18 3.24 -52.14
C GLN A 721 9.11 2.49 -51.37
N ILE A 722 8.90 2.88 -50.10
CA ILE A 722 7.81 2.32 -49.28
C ILE A 722 6.51 3.08 -49.59
N SER A 723 5.42 2.32 -49.71
CA SER A 723 4.06 2.79 -49.93
C SER A 723 3.09 2.09 -48.98
N HIS A 724 1.90 2.67 -48.75
CA HIS A 724 0.85 2.03 -47.97
C HIS A 724 0.22 0.89 -48.77
N LEU A 725 0.15 -0.31 -48.19
CA LEU A 725 -0.57 -1.44 -48.80
C LEU A 725 -2.08 -1.16 -48.81
N GLU A 726 -2.71 -1.26 -49.98
CA GLU A 726 -4.16 -1.04 -50.17
C GLU A 726 -4.66 0.33 -49.66
N GLY A 727 -3.80 1.35 -49.65
CA GLY A 727 -4.11 2.70 -49.13
C GLY A 727 -4.20 2.78 -47.60
N LYS A 728 -4.22 1.64 -46.89
CA LYS A 728 -4.41 1.53 -45.43
C LYS A 728 -3.39 2.35 -44.65
N ARG A 729 -3.86 3.31 -43.87
CA ARG A 729 -2.99 4.20 -43.07
C ARG A 729 -2.92 3.75 -41.62
N GLN A 730 -3.94 3.06 -41.11
CA GLN A 730 -3.99 2.55 -39.74
C GLN A 730 -3.38 1.15 -39.62
N VAL A 731 -2.92 0.79 -38.41
CA VAL A 731 -2.50 -0.59 -38.08
C VAL A 731 -3.71 -1.52 -38.02
N GLU A 732 -3.59 -2.70 -38.61
CA GLU A 732 -4.65 -3.70 -38.63
C GLU A 732 -4.79 -4.39 -37.25
N LEU A 733 -6.00 -4.42 -36.70
CA LEU A 733 -6.29 -4.93 -35.35
C LEU A 733 -7.16 -6.19 -35.36
N ASN A 734 -7.30 -6.86 -36.51
CA ASN A 734 -8.23 -7.99 -36.70
C ASN A 734 -8.04 -9.09 -35.66
N ASP A 735 -6.80 -9.56 -35.48
CA ASP A 735 -6.41 -10.57 -34.49
C ASP A 735 -5.83 -9.97 -33.20
N TYR A 736 -6.10 -8.68 -32.91
CA TYR A 736 -5.62 -8.01 -31.70
C TYR A 736 -6.26 -8.58 -30.41
N SER A 737 -5.43 -9.01 -29.46
CA SER A 737 -5.82 -9.38 -28.11
C SER A 737 -5.59 -8.22 -27.11
N PRO A 738 -6.60 -7.80 -26.33
CA PRO A 738 -6.49 -6.66 -25.41
C PRO A 738 -5.56 -6.93 -24.22
N SER A 739 -4.65 -6.00 -23.95
CA SER A 739 -3.72 -6.06 -22.82
C SER A 739 -4.42 -5.83 -21.47
N GLY A 740 -3.97 -6.54 -20.43
CA GLY A 740 -4.45 -6.35 -19.06
C GLY A 740 -4.05 -5.01 -18.42
N ILE A 741 -3.03 -4.32 -18.95
CA ILE A 741 -2.38 -3.14 -18.34
C ILE A 741 -2.71 -1.84 -19.10
N TRP A 742 -2.81 -1.93 -20.42
CA TRP A 742 -2.92 -0.78 -21.33
C TRP A 742 -4.14 -0.91 -22.26
N ASP A 743 -4.82 0.21 -22.48
CA ASP A 743 -5.82 0.38 -23.53
C ASP A 743 -5.18 1.05 -24.75
N VAL A 744 -5.54 0.61 -25.95
CA VAL A 744 -5.12 1.22 -27.22
C VAL A 744 -6.22 2.20 -27.66
N ILE A 745 -5.84 3.45 -27.94
CA ILE A 745 -6.78 4.54 -28.29
C ILE A 745 -6.88 4.71 -29.81
N GLU A 746 -5.73 4.87 -30.47
CA GLU A 746 -5.61 5.12 -31.91
C GLU A 746 -4.25 4.61 -32.41
N VAL A 747 -4.17 4.21 -33.69
CA VAL A 747 -2.97 3.59 -34.27
C VAL A 747 -2.63 4.10 -35.69
N PRO A 748 -2.49 5.43 -35.91
CA PRO A 748 -2.23 5.98 -37.23
C PRO A 748 -0.79 5.73 -37.72
N GLY A 749 -0.66 5.45 -39.02
CA GLY A 749 0.59 5.34 -39.76
C GLY A 749 0.83 6.53 -40.69
N HIS A 750 2.08 6.98 -40.76
CA HIS A 750 2.50 8.13 -41.54
C HIS A 750 3.76 7.81 -42.36
N LEU A 751 3.71 8.04 -43.67
CA LEU A 751 4.88 7.99 -44.52
C LEU A 751 5.77 9.24 -44.30
N ARG A 752 7.09 9.03 -44.22
CA ARG A 752 8.11 10.05 -44.05
C ARG A 752 9.07 10.01 -45.24
N GLU A 753 8.74 10.82 -46.23
CA GLU A 753 9.32 10.85 -47.58
C GLU A 753 10.86 10.88 -47.59
N THR A 754 11.47 11.64 -46.68
CA THR A 754 12.90 12.01 -46.76
C THR A 754 13.92 10.87 -46.72
N ARG A 755 13.51 9.61 -46.43
CA ARG A 755 14.32 8.39 -46.61
C ARG A 755 13.48 7.11 -46.84
N SER A 756 12.35 7.16 -47.56
CA SER A 756 11.45 5.98 -47.73
C SER A 756 11.11 5.27 -46.40
N LYS A 757 10.65 6.00 -45.38
CA LYS A 757 10.31 5.41 -44.07
C LYS A 757 8.83 5.50 -43.77
N ILE A 758 8.28 4.49 -43.12
CA ILE A 758 6.90 4.49 -42.62
C ILE A 758 6.93 4.41 -41.08
N SER A 759 6.14 5.24 -40.42
CA SER A 759 6.14 5.36 -38.97
C SER A 759 4.72 5.23 -38.43
N TYR A 760 4.47 4.17 -37.67
CA TYR A 760 3.19 3.93 -37.00
C TYR A 760 3.26 4.46 -35.57
N GLN A 761 2.33 5.33 -35.19
CA GLN A 761 2.19 5.83 -33.84
C GLN A 761 1.11 4.99 -33.13
N ILE A 762 1.46 4.40 -31.98
CA ILE A 762 0.54 3.66 -31.12
C ILE A 762 0.26 4.53 -29.90
N ARG A 763 -0.96 5.07 -29.82
CA ARG A 763 -1.41 5.83 -28.66
C ARG A 763 -2.18 4.94 -27.70
N ILE A 764 -1.83 5.04 -26.42
CA ILE A 764 -2.30 4.15 -25.37
C ILE A 764 -2.63 4.91 -24.09
N ARG A 765 -3.50 4.34 -23.25
CA ARG A 765 -3.86 4.85 -21.91
C ARG A 765 -3.68 3.77 -20.86
N ARG A 766 -3.23 4.13 -19.65
CA ARG A 766 -3.02 3.18 -18.55
C ARG A 766 -4.31 2.79 -17.84
N LYS A 767 -4.44 1.52 -17.46
CA LYS A 767 -5.49 1.05 -16.52
C LYS A 767 -5.12 1.46 -15.08
N THR A 768 -5.68 2.57 -14.63
CA THR A 768 -5.22 3.32 -13.44
C THR A 768 -5.50 2.63 -12.11
N LEU A 769 -6.56 1.81 -12.05
CA LEU A 769 -7.21 1.31 -10.83
C LEU A 769 -6.24 0.65 -9.83
N PHE A 770 -5.35 -0.22 -10.32
CA PHE A 770 -4.32 -0.90 -9.50
C PHE A 770 -3.46 0.10 -8.71
N TYR A 771 -2.96 1.15 -9.38
CA TYR A 771 -2.13 2.18 -8.76
C TYR A 771 -2.97 3.13 -7.88
N THR A 772 -4.21 3.42 -8.25
CA THR A 772 -5.12 4.21 -7.40
C THR A 772 -5.36 3.52 -6.05
N VAL A 773 -5.56 2.20 -6.05
CA VAL A 773 -5.81 1.40 -4.83
C VAL A 773 -4.55 1.16 -4.01
N ILE A 774 -3.42 0.82 -4.64
CA ILE A 774 -2.18 0.40 -3.93
C ILE A 774 -1.28 1.59 -3.55
N LEU A 775 -1.36 2.71 -4.28
CA LEU A 775 -0.34 3.76 -4.23
C LEU A 775 -0.93 5.16 -3.92
N ILE A 776 -2.03 5.57 -4.57
CA ILE A 776 -2.66 6.87 -4.29
C ILE A 776 -3.45 6.81 -2.97
N MET A 777 -4.37 5.85 -2.82
CA MET A 777 -5.26 5.78 -1.66
C MET A 777 -4.49 5.69 -0.31
N PRO A 778 -3.45 4.84 -0.16
CA PRO A 778 -2.65 4.80 1.06
C PRO A 778 -1.92 6.11 1.37
N THR A 779 -1.34 6.78 0.37
CA THR A 779 -0.55 8.00 0.59
C THR A 779 -1.42 9.20 0.93
N VAL A 780 -2.63 9.29 0.35
CA VAL A 780 -3.65 10.27 0.75
C VAL A 780 -4.08 10.05 2.21
N LEU A 781 -4.36 8.80 2.62
CA LEU A 781 -4.72 8.52 4.02
C LEU A 781 -3.57 8.80 5.00
N MET A 782 -2.32 8.52 4.62
CA MET A 782 -1.14 8.86 5.41
C MET A 782 -0.95 10.39 5.57
N ALA A 783 -1.27 11.18 4.53
CA ALA A 783 -1.26 12.64 4.63
C ALA A 783 -2.27 13.16 5.67
N PHE A 784 -3.49 12.60 5.70
CA PHE A 784 -4.48 12.92 6.72
C PHE A 784 -4.12 12.39 8.13
N LEU A 785 -3.44 11.24 8.23
CA LEU A 785 -2.87 10.80 9.52
C LEU A 785 -1.84 11.79 10.07
N SER A 786 -1.02 12.43 9.23
CA SER A 786 -0.07 13.45 9.68
C SER A 786 -0.75 14.66 10.35
N MET A 787 -2.03 14.94 10.04
CA MET A 787 -2.82 15.97 10.72
C MET A 787 -3.15 15.60 12.17
N SER A 788 -3.35 14.29 12.42
CA SER A 788 -3.82 13.77 13.70
C SER A 788 -2.81 13.95 14.85
N VAL A 789 -1.54 14.21 14.51
CA VAL A 789 -0.49 14.60 15.46
C VAL A 789 -0.88 15.85 16.27
N PHE A 790 -1.51 16.85 15.63
CA PHE A 790 -1.98 18.09 16.29
C PHE A 790 -3.30 17.90 17.07
N TYR A 791 -3.93 16.72 16.99
CA TYR A 791 -5.08 16.37 17.81
C TYR A 791 -4.66 15.68 19.11
N LEU A 792 -3.51 14.99 19.13
CA LEU A 792 -3.01 14.25 20.30
C LEU A 792 -2.45 15.22 21.37
N PRO A 793 -2.88 15.13 22.65
CA PRO A 793 -2.44 16.05 23.69
C PRO A 793 -0.99 15.80 24.10
N CYS A 794 -0.23 16.87 24.37
CA CYS A 794 1.18 16.81 24.78
C CYS A 794 1.44 16.23 26.18
N GLU A 795 0.39 15.81 26.91
CA GLU A 795 0.51 15.01 28.12
C GLU A 795 0.77 13.52 27.80
N ALA A 796 0.53 13.08 26.56
CA ALA A 796 0.96 11.80 26.02
C ALA A 796 2.34 11.91 25.35
N SER A 797 3.27 11.02 25.72
CA SER A 797 4.61 10.90 25.12
C SER A 797 4.58 10.46 23.66
N GLU A 798 3.54 9.73 23.25
CA GLU A 798 3.36 9.13 21.91
C GLU A 798 3.34 10.14 20.74
N LYS A 799 3.23 11.46 21.02
CA LYS A 799 3.09 12.51 19.99
C LYS A 799 4.27 12.60 19.02
N ILE A 800 5.50 12.46 19.52
CA ILE A 800 6.70 12.46 18.67
C ILE A 800 6.80 11.14 17.89
N THR A 801 6.52 10.01 18.56
CA THR A 801 6.54 8.66 17.97
C THR A 801 5.60 8.55 16.76
N LEU A 802 4.38 9.09 16.89
CA LEU A 802 3.40 9.17 15.79
C LEU A 802 3.96 9.92 14.58
N ALA A 803 4.56 11.10 14.79
CA ALA A 803 5.10 11.92 13.71
C ALA A 803 6.29 11.26 12.99
N ILE A 804 7.24 10.69 13.74
CA ILE A 804 8.43 10.01 13.20
C ILE A 804 8.05 8.71 12.45
N SER A 805 7.09 7.95 12.97
CA SER A 805 6.67 6.70 12.32
C SER A 805 5.91 6.95 11.01
N ILE A 806 5.14 8.04 10.93
CA ILE A 806 4.53 8.52 9.69
C ILE A 806 5.61 8.95 8.68
N LEU A 807 6.66 9.66 9.11
CA LEU A 807 7.79 10.02 8.25
C LEU A 807 8.45 8.79 7.61
N LEU A 808 8.74 7.77 8.42
CA LEU A 808 9.42 6.55 7.96
C LEU A 808 8.55 5.78 6.95
N ALA A 809 7.23 5.70 7.17
CA ALA A 809 6.31 5.12 6.20
C ALA A 809 6.23 5.92 4.89
N LEU A 810 6.26 7.26 4.94
CA LEU A 810 6.32 8.11 3.73
C LEU A 810 7.61 7.89 2.93
N VAL A 811 8.75 7.72 3.61
CA VAL A 811 10.04 7.39 2.97
C VAL A 811 9.98 6.01 2.28
N VAL A 812 9.33 5.01 2.89
CA VAL A 812 9.12 3.70 2.25
C VAL A 812 8.27 3.81 0.98
N PHE A 813 7.21 4.63 0.96
CA PHE A 813 6.43 4.90 -0.25
C PHE A 813 7.23 5.67 -1.32
N LEU A 814 8.08 6.62 -0.94
CA LEU A 814 8.94 7.33 -1.88
C LEU A 814 9.96 6.39 -2.56
N LEU A 815 10.54 5.46 -1.79
CA LEU A 815 11.44 4.41 -2.30
C LEU A 815 10.74 3.35 -3.17
N LEU A 816 9.41 3.22 -3.09
CA LEU A 816 8.61 2.43 -4.03
C LEU A 816 8.48 3.17 -5.37
N VAL A 817 8.00 4.42 -5.34
CA VAL A 817 7.77 5.22 -6.57
C VAL A 817 9.07 5.37 -7.38
N SER A 818 10.20 5.62 -6.72
CA SER A 818 11.54 5.69 -7.32
C SER A 818 12.05 4.36 -7.93
N LYS A 819 11.32 3.25 -7.78
CA LYS A 819 11.65 1.95 -8.40
C LYS A 819 10.67 1.52 -9.49
N ILE A 820 9.51 2.19 -9.58
CA ILE A 820 8.51 1.98 -10.63
C ILE A 820 8.78 2.93 -11.81
N LEU A 821 9.07 4.19 -11.52
CA LEU A 821 9.24 5.23 -12.55
C LEU A 821 10.70 5.31 -13.06
N PRO A 822 10.92 5.69 -14.33
CA PRO A 822 12.26 5.95 -14.86
C PRO A 822 12.94 7.12 -14.14
N PRO A 823 14.29 7.14 -14.09
CA PRO A 823 15.07 8.23 -13.51
C PRO A 823 15.17 9.44 -14.47
N THR A 824 14.05 9.93 -14.98
CA THR A 824 13.96 11.11 -15.86
C THR A 824 14.03 12.42 -15.10
N SER A 825 14.71 13.42 -15.67
CA SER A 825 14.83 14.78 -15.13
C SER A 825 14.01 15.84 -15.88
N SER A 826 13.31 15.46 -16.95
CA SER A 826 12.50 16.33 -17.82
C SER A 826 11.23 16.84 -17.14
N THR A 827 10.44 15.93 -16.57
CA THR A 827 9.16 16.20 -15.90
C THR A 827 9.15 15.51 -14.54
N ILE A 828 8.63 16.18 -13.50
CA ILE A 828 8.44 15.56 -12.18
C ILE A 828 7.01 15.00 -12.12
N PRO A 829 6.83 13.69 -11.88
CA PRO A 829 5.51 13.06 -11.78
C PRO A 829 4.59 13.75 -10.76
N LEU A 830 3.29 13.84 -11.06
CA LEU A 830 2.25 14.38 -10.17
C LEU A 830 2.28 13.69 -8.80
N MET A 831 2.45 12.37 -8.80
CA MET A 831 2.58 11.57 -7.58
C MET A 831 3.87 11.89 -6.81
N ALA A 832 4.98 12.20 -7.49
CA ALA A 832 6.23 12.62 -6.85
C ALA A 832 6.12 14.04 -6.27
N LYS A 833 5.42 14.96 -6.96
CA LYS A 833 5.04 16.29 -6.44
C LYS A 833 4.21 16.14 -5.15
N TYR A 834 3.27 15.20 -5.10
CA TYR A 834 2.46 14.91 -3.90
C TYR A 834 3.26 14.32 -2.74
N LEU A 835 4.11 13.32 -2.99
CA LEU A 835 4.96 12.71 -1.96
C LEU A 835 6.00 13.69 -1.41
N LEU A 836 6.55 14.57 -2.25
CA LEU A 836 7.46 15.63 -1.80
C LEU A 836 6.74 16.66 -0.91
N LEU A 837 5.54 17.10 -1.31
CA LEU A 837 4.72 18.03 -0.50
C LEU A 837 4.38 17.42 0.86
N THR A 838 3.91 16.18 0.90
CA THR A 838 3.53 15.49 2.15
C THR A 838 4.74 15.20 3.05
N PHE A 839 5.89 14.85 2.48
CA PHE A 839 7.17 14.72 3.21
C PHE A 839 7.61 16.05 3.86
N VAL A 840 7.60 17.15 3.10
CA VAL A 840 7.96 18.49 3.63
C VAL A 840 6.98 18.93 4.73
N MET A 841 5.67 18.75 4.51
CA MET A 841 4.66 19.06 5.52
C MET A 841 4.81 18.22 6.80
N ASN A 842 5.23 16.95 6.69
CA ASN A 842 5.50 16.10 7.84
C ASN A 842 6.79 16.52 8.59
N MET A 843 7.86 16.91 7.88
CA MET A 843 9.06 17.49 8.51
C MET A 843 8.76 18.78 9.28
N ILE A 844 7.96 19.68 8.72
CA ILE A 844 7.51 20.89 9.42
C ILE A 844 6.63 20.49 10.63
N THR A 845 5.75 19.49 10.50
CA THR A 845 4.96 18.93 11.61
C THR A 845 5.86 18.48 12.76
N ILE A 846 6.91 17.69 12.49
CA ILE A 846 7.87 17.24 13.50
C ILE A 846 8.53 18.45 14.20
N MET A 847 9.12 19.37 13.44
CA MET A 847 9.78 20.56 14.01
C MET A 847 8.83 21.37 14.92
N VAL A 848 7.60 21.60 14.47
CA VAL A 848 6.60 22.38 15.21
C VAL A 848 6.11 21.62 16.45
N THR A 849 5.97 20.29 16.42
CA THR A 849 5.61 19.51 17.63
C THR A 849 6.66 19.60 18.73
N VAL A 850 7.96 19.63 18.38
CA VAL A 850 9.04 19.86 19.36
C VAL A 850 8.91 21.24 20.01
N VAL A 851 8.52 22.27 19.25
CA VAL A 851 8.26 23.62 19.80
C VAL A 851 7.03 23.62 20.72
N ILE A 852 5.93 22.94 20.36
CA ILE A 852 4.74 22.82 21.22
C ILE A 852 5.08 22.08 22.52
N ILE A 853 5.91 21.03 22.47
CA ILE A 853 6.34 20.26 23.63
C ILE A 853 7.26 21.09 24.54
N ASN A 854 8.17 21.90 23.98
CA ASN A 854 8.94 22.89 24.74
C ASN A 854 8.00 23.87 25.47
N LEU A 855 6.98 24.40 24.79
CA LEU A 855 5.99 25.30 25.40
C LEU A 855 5.16 24.63 26.51
N TYR A 856 4.80 23.35 26.35
CA TYR A 856 4.03 22.57 27.32
C TYR A 856 4.78 22.33 28.63
N PHE A 857 6.10 22.08 28.57
CA PHE A 857 6.94 21.79 29.74
C PHE A 857 7.54 23.04 30.43
N ARG A 858 7.14 24.26 30.05
CA ARG A 858 7.64 25.50 30.70
C ARG A 858 7.15 25.65 32.14
N GLY A 859 8.11 25.71 33.06
CA GLY A 859 7.87 25.96 34.48
C GLY A 859 8.14 27.43 34.88
N PRO A 860 7.46 27.95 35.91
CA PRO A 860 7.66 29.30 36.45
C PRO A 860 9.10 29.58 36.88
N ALA A 861 9.79 28.58 37.46
CA ALA A 861 11.20 28.67 37.84
C ALA A 861 12.18 28.84 36.66
N THR A 862 11.73 28.68 35.41
CA THR A 862 12.58 28.85 34.21
C THR A 862 12.07 29.91 33.24
N HIS A 863 10.75 30.15 33.17
CA HIS A 863 10.14 31.05 32.19
C HIS A 863 8.99 31.88 32.80
N THR A 864 9.16 33.20 32.82
CA THR A 864 8.09 34.16 33.10
C THR A 864 7.22 34.37 31.86
N MET A 865 5.90 34.49 32.06
CA MET A 865 4.95 34.67 30.95
C MET A 865 4.81 36.15 30.59
N GLN A 866 5.29 36.54 29.40
CA GLN A 866 5.23 37.95 28.97
C GLN A 866 3.77 38.43 28.73
N PRO A 867 3.43 39.71 29.02
CA PRO A 867 2.04 40.20 28.99
C PRO A 867 1.34 40.08 27.63
N TRP A 868 2.09 40.21 26.53
CA TRP A 868 1.55 40.06 25.17
C TRP A 868 1.13 38.60 24.89
N VAL A 869 1.92 37.61 25.33
CA VAL A 869 1.59 36.17 25.20
C VAL A 869 0.27 35.89 25.92
N ARG A 870 0.14 36.43 27.14
CA ARG A 870 -1.07 36.30 27.97
C ARG A 870 -2.30 36.94 27.31
N THR A 871 -2.10 38.01 26.56
CA THR A 871 -3.18 38.71 25.84
C THR A 871 -3.58 37.99 24.55
N ILE A 872 -2.62 37.53 23.73
CA ILE A 872 -2.93 36.82 22.49
C ILE A 872 -3.49 35.42 22.80
N PHE A 873 -2.73 34.59 23.51
CA PHE A 873 -3.04 33.15 23.63
C PHE A 873 -4.04 32.80 24.74
N LEU A 874 -4.31 33.67 25.72
CA LEU A 874 -5.34 33.42 26.76
C LEU A 874 -6.60 34.29 26.64
N LYS A 875 -6.69 35.22 25.68
CA LYS A 875 -7.85 36.11 25.51
C LYS A 875 -8.36 36.19 24.07
N TYR A 876 -7.51 36.46 23.07
CA TYR A 876 -7.95 36.60 21.68
C TYR A 876 -8.04 35.26 20.93
N LEU A 877 -6.95 34.49 20.87
CA LEU A 877 -6.91 33.25 20.09
C LEU A 877 -7.92 32.18 20.55
N PRO A 878 -8.17 31.98 21.85
CA PRO A 878 -9.21 31.04 22.32
C PRO A 878 -10.61 31.43 21.85
N LEU A 879 -10.90 32.73 21.68
CA LEU A 879 -12.18 33.22 21.19
C LEU A 879 -12.38 32.88 19.71
N LEU A 880 -11.32 33.06 18.91
CA LEU A 880 -11.28 32.69 17.48
C LEU A 880 -11.44 31.18 17.28
N LEU A 881 -10.82 30.36 18.14
CA LEU A 881 -10.81 28.89 18.07
C LEU A 881 -11.98 28.22 18.82
N VAL A 882 -12.98 28.99 19.27
CA VAL A 882 -14.18 28.54 20.00
C VAL A 882 -13.84 27.71 21.26
N MET A 883 -12.80 28.12 22.00
CA MET A 883 -12.38 27.50 23.26
C MET A 883 -12.89 28.27 24.48
N LYS A 884 -13.61 27.57 25.35
CA LYS A 884 -14.02 28.08 26.68
C LYS A 884 -12.86 27.93 27.68
N ARG A 885 -12.37 29.05 28.23
CA ARG A 885 -11.38 29.04 29.34
C ARG A 885 -12.05 28.51 30.63
N PRO A 886 -11.39 27.66 31.43
CA PRO A 886 -11.95 27.16 32.70
C PRO A 886 -12.25 28.27 33.71
N ALA A 887 -13.38 28.16 34.41
CA ALA A 887 -13.89 29.19 35.32
C ALA A 887 -13.08 29.36 36.62
N SER A 888 -12.25 28.39 36.99
CA SER A 888 -11.51 28.38 38.27
C SER A 888 -10.56 29.56 38.46
N SER A 889 -10.12 30.24 37.40
CA SER A 889 -9.30 31.44 37.51
C SER A 889 -10.08 32.71 37.91
N GLN A 890 -11.42 32.74 37.76
CA GLN A 890 -12.25 33.93 38.04
C GLN A 890 -12.72 34.02 39.50
N ALA A 891 -12.93 32.89 40.18
CA ALA A 891 -13.33 32.90 41.59
C ALA A 891 -12.28 33.58 42.49
N SER A 892 -10.99 33.26 42.29
CA SER A 892 -9.89 33.81 43.09
C SER A 892 -9.70 35.33 42.98
N SER A 893 -10.15 35.97 41.89
CA SER A 893 -10.03 37.43 41.73
C SER A 893 -11.05 38.21 42.56
N PHE A 894 -12.15 37.59 43.00
CA PHE A 894 -13.19 38.31 43.74
C PHE A 894 -12.83 38.57 45.21
N HIS A 895 -12.04 37.67 45.82
CA HIS A 895 -11.53 37.88 47.19
C HIS A 895 -10.45 38.96 47.23
N ARG A 896 -9.40 38.85 46.40
CA ARG A 896 -8.26 39.78 46.41
C ARG A 896 -8.61 41.24 46.09
N SER A 897 -9.80 41.51 45.55
CA SER A 897 -10.28 42.88 45.32
C SER A 897 -10.85 43.56 46.58
N LYS A 898 -10.96 42.85 47.71
CA LYS A 898 -11.54 43.39 48.96
C LYS A 898 -10.47 43.88 49.95
N ASP A 899 -9.32 43.22 49.99
CA ASP A 899 -8.22 43.53 50.93
C ASP A 899 -7.44 44.79 50.52
N ASN A 900 -7.41 45.06 49.21
CA ASN A 900 -6.59 46.10 48.58
C ASN A 900 -7.11 47.55 48.80
N CYS A 901 -8.09 47.75 49.70
CA CYS A 901 -8.73 49.03 50.00
C CYS A 901 -8.28 49.65 51.34
N ASN A 902 -7.57 48.90 52.20
CA ASN A 902 -7.23 49.31 53.57
C ASN A 902 -5.74 49.65 53.80
N GLN A 903 -4.92 49.78 52.74
CA GLN A 903 -3.47 49.96 52.90
C GLN A 903 -2.86 51.00 51.96
N SER A 904 -3.43 52.20 51.94
CA SER A 904 -2.87 53.36 51.23
C SER A 904 -3.17 54.70 51.91
N ASN A 905 -2.63 54.93 53.12
CA ASN A 905 -2.33 56.28 53.62
C ASN A 905 -1.42 56.27 54.86
N TYR A 906 -0.12 56.12 54.64
CA TYR A 906 0.93 56.83 55.40
C TYR A 906 2.21 56.80 54.57
N GLY A 907 2.56 57.93 53.96
CA GLY A 907 3.77 58.06 53.15
C GLY A 907 4.15 59.52 52.97
N SER A 908 5.32 59.91 53.49
CA SER A 908 5.98 61.18 53.20
C SER A 908 7.43 61.12 53.67
N MET A 909 8.31 61.83 52.95
CA MET A 909 9.73 62.08 53.24
C MET A 909 10.66 60.84 53.23
N GLN A 910 11.86 60.87 52.64
CA GLN A 910 12.48 61.96 51.86
C GLN A 910 13.39 61.44 50.72
N LYS A 911 14.15 62.35 50.11
CA LYS A 911 14.63 62.30 48.72
C LYS A 911 16.13 61.93 48.65
N THR A 912 16.55 61.44 47.46
CA THR A 912 17.92 61.49 46.88
C THR A 912 18.81 60.22 47.00
N LEU A 913 19.58 59.97 45.93
CA LEU A 913 20.60 58.93 45.71
C LEU A 913 22.02 59.46 46.10
N PRO A 914 23.14 58.69 45.99
CA PRO A 914 23.33 57.30 45.55
C PRO A 914 24.14 56.42 46.53
N ILE A 915 24.36 55.15 46.16
CA ILE A 915 25.38 54.26 46.77
C ILE A 915 26.41 53.84 45.72
N VAL A 916 27.69 53.90 46.08
CA VAL A 916 28.85 53.50 45.26
C VAL A 916 29.24 52.04 45.56
N GLN A 917 29.84 51.37 44.58
CA GLN A 917 30.28 49.97 44.69
C GLN A 917 31.40 49.77 45.72
N VAL A 918 31.37 48.64 46.42
CA VAL A 918 32.55 47.96 46.97
C VAL A 918 32.42 46.45 46.66
N ARG A 919 33.51 45.81 46.24
CA ARG A 919 33.58 44.33 46.08
C ARG A 919 34.16 43.69 47.35
N PRO A 920 33.76 42.46 47.71
CA PRO A 920 34.52 41.65 48.66
C PRO A 920 35.78 41.07 47.98
N PRO A 921 36.88 40.86 48.73
CA PRO A 921 37.99 39.99 48.33
C PRO A 921 37.81 38.57 48.90
N ASP A 922 37.72 37.60 47.98
CA ASP A 922 38.61 36.44 47.82
C ASP A 922 38.93 35.45 48.96
N ASP A 923 39.06 34.19 48.49
CA ASP A 923 39.91 33.08 48.94
C ASP A 923 39.55 32.13 50.12
N ASP A 924 39.18 30.92 49.66
CA ASP A 924 39.77 29.61 49.97
C ASP A 924 39.19 28.61 50.99
N LYS A 925 39.50 27.35 50.69
CA LYS A 925 39.09 26.08 51.30
C LYS A 925 40.34 25.41 51.92
N PRO A 926 40.25 24.50 52.93
CA PRO A 926 39.50 23.25 52.77
C PRO A 926 38.86 22.62 54.03
N LYS A 927 38.32 21.41 53.81
CA LYS A 927 37.84 20.42 54.80
C LYS A 927 38.99 20.05 55.78
N LEU A 928 38.77 19.46 56.96
CA LEU A 928 37.97 18.28 57.34
C LEU A 928 37.72 18.33 58.88
N VAL A 929 36.95 17.44 59.52
CA VAL A 929 37.39 16.14 60.12
C VAL A 929 36.16 15.46 60.74
N ASP A 930 36.17 14.12 60.77
CA ASP A 930 35.15 13.26 61.41
C ASP A 930 35.49 13.00 62.90
N ASP A 931 34.49 12.83 63.77
CA ASP A 931 34.65 12.97 65.24
C ASP A 931 34.57 11.63 66.01
N THR A 932 35.56 11.35 66.85
CA THR A 932 35.56 10.21 67.80
C THR A 932 36.51 10.45 68.98
N LYS A 933 35.95 10.87 70.14
CA LYS A 933 36.12 10.38 71.55
C LYS A 933 37.53 9.96 72.09
N PRO A 934 37.82 9.95 73.43
CA PRO A 934 36.96 10.17 74.62
C PRO A 934 37.56 10.97 75.84
N LYS A 935 36.76 11.16 76.92
CA LYS A 935 37.15 11.50 78.34
C LYS A 935 37.69 12.93 78.58
N LEU A 936 37.78 13.50 79.80
CA LEU A 936 37.75 12.95 81.19
C LEU A 936 37.05 13.89 82.23
N ASN A 937 36.68 13.31 83.38
CA ASN A 937 35.97 13.79 84.59
C ASN A 937 36.37 15.15 85.24
N GLN A 938 35.41 15.79 85.95
CA GLN A 938 35.42 16.24 87.39
C GLN A 938 34.38 17.40 87.61
N THR A 939 33.60 17.56 88.70
CA THR A 939 33.23 16.73 89.88
C THR A 939 31.91 17.23 90.54
N ASN A 940 31.22 16.34 91.29
CA ASN A 940 30.23 16.47 92.40
C ASN A 940 29.69 17.88 92.83
N GLU A 941 28.37 18.12 93.00
CA GLU A 941 27.44 17.69 94.10
C GLU A 941 27.74 18.31 95.50
N GLU A 942 26.79 18.83 96.32
CA GLU A 942 25.33 19.06 96.19
C GLU A 942 24.78 20.06 97.29
N ASN A 943 23.46 20.36 97.29
CA ASN A 943 22.57 20.82 98.40
C ASN A 943 22.36 22.29 98.84
N ARG A 944 21.47 23.00 98.10
CA ARG A 944 20.07 23.37 98.51
C ARG A 944 19.78 24.11 99.85
N LYS A 945 19.17 25.33 99.76
CA LYS A 945 17.92 25.71 100.48
C LYS A 945 17.32 27.08 100.10
N LEU A 946 15.99 27.09 99.84
CA LEU A 946 15.06 28.25 99.89
C LEU A 946 15.34 29.40 98.87
N SER A 947 14.46 30.38 98.60
CA SER A 947 13.09 30.69 99.09
C SER A 947 12.12 31.06 97.95
N SER A 948 10.83 31.25 98.27
CA SER A 948 9.87 32.04 97.48
C SER A 948 10.01 33.55 97.81
N SER A 949 9.29 34.53 97.25
CA SER A 949 8.08 34.55 96.39
C SER A 949 8.23 35.64 95.29
N ASN A 950 7.32 35.97 94.36
CA ASN A 950 5.85 35.84 94.23
C ASN A 950 5.47 35.50 92.76
N SER A 951 4.18 35.41 92.42
CA SER A 951 3.72 35.04 91.07
C SER A 951 2.53 35.84 90.53
N VAL A 952 2.67 36.44 89.35
CA VAL A 952 1.56 36.68 88.40
C VAL A 952 1.60 35.54 87.39
N LYS A 953 0.46 34.94 87.07
CA LYS A 953 0.39 33.90 86.02
C LYS A 953 0.24 34.55 84.66
N GLU A 954 1.32 34.59 83.88
CA GLU A 954 1.20 34.71 82.43
C GLU A 954 0.64 33.40 81.87
N GLU A 955 -0.64 33.37 81.45
CA GLU A 955 -1.12 32.32 80.54
C GLU A 955 -0.61 32.59 79.12
N THR A 956 0.71 32.50 78.96
CA THR A 956 1.34 32.50 77.64
C THR A 956 0.82 31.29 76.85
N LEU A 957 0.32 31.55 75.64
CA LEU A 957 -0.04 30.49 74.70
C LEU A 957 1.13 29.51 74.58
N SER A 958 0.89 28.23 74.91
CA SER A 958 1.92 27.20 75.05
C SER A 958 2.85 27.17 73.83
N ASP A 959 4.15 27.02 74.05
CA ASP A 959 5.14 26.94 72.96
C ASP A 959 4.83 25.86 71.93
N ASN A 960 4.13 24.78 72.33
CA ASN A 960 3.67 23.74 71.41
C ASN A 960 2.54 24.25 70.50
N ALA A 961 1.65 25.10 71.00
CA ALA A 961 0.59 25.73 70.21
C ALA A 961 1.15 26.84 69.29
N LYS A 962 2.10 27.66 69.77
CA LYS A 962 2.81 28.64 68.93
C LYS A 962 3.52 27.96 67.74
N LYS A 963 4.28 26.88 67.99
CA LYS A 963 4.92 26.06 66.95
C LYS A 963 3.91 25.40 66.00
N ALA A 964 2.72 25.03 66.49
CA ALA A 964 1.66 24.48 65.64
C ALA A 964 1.05 25.55 64.73
N ILE A 965 0.83 26.78 65.22
CA ILE A 965 0.37 27.93 64.42
C ILE A 965 1.41 28.27 63.35
N GLU A 966 2.68 28.41 63.73
CA GLU A 966 3.80 28.67 62.79
C GLU A 966 3.90 27.57 61.71
N ALA A 967 3.74 26.30 62.08
CA ALA A 967 3.71 25.19 61.14
C ALA A 967 2.48 25.23 60.19
N ILE A 968 1.29 25.57 60.70
CA ILE A 968 0.06 25.71 59.88
C ILE A 968 0.19 26.90 58.92
N GLU A 969 0.74 28.02 59.37
CA GLU A 969 1.01 29.17 58.50
C GLU A 969 2.05 28.80 57.42
N TYR A 970 3.16 28.17 57.79
CA TYR A 970 4.16 27.69 56.83
C TYR A 970 3.55 26.75 55.79
N ILE A 971 2.75 25.77 56.22
CA ILE A 971 2.03 24.84 55.32
C ILE A 971 1.08 25.62 54.38
N THR A 972 0.39 26.64 54.89
CA THR A 972 -0.58 27.45 54.13
C THR A 972 0.11 28.37 53.12
N GLN A 973 1.21 29.02 53.51
CA GLN A 973 2.05 29.81 52.61
C GLN A 973 2.67 28.90 51.53
N HIS A 974 3.19 27.73 51.90
CA HIS A 974 3.76 26.75 50.96
C HIS A 974 2.71 26.22 49.96
N LEU A 975 1.53 25.81 50.43
CA LEU A 975 0.42 25.38 49.57
C LEU A 975 -0.09 26.51 48.67
N THR A 976 -0.09 27.76 49.15
CA THR A 976 -0.45 28.93 48.34
C THR A 976 0.61 29.23 47.28
N HIS A 977 1.89 29.04 47.59
CA HIS A 977 2.98 29.15 46.62
C HIS A 977 2.87 28.05 45.54
N ASP A 978 2.79 26.76 45.90
CA ASP A 978 2.59 25.66 44.93
C ASP A 978 1.32 25.87 44.10
N ASN A 979 0.21 26.31 44.69
CA ASN A 979 -1.03 26.57 43.95
C ASN A 979 -0.88 27.70 42.90
N ASN A 980 -0.10 28.75 43.19
CA ASN A 980 0.24 29.79 42.21
C ASN A 980 1.19 29.24 41.12
N ASP A 981 2.20 28.47 41.52
CA ASP A 981 3.19 27.85 40.65
C ASP A 981 2.51 26.88 39.65
N LYS A 982 1.57 26.08 40.15
CA LYS A 982 0.66 25.17 39.43
C LYS A 982 -0.28 25.92 38.50
N LYS A 983 -0.83 27.06 38.92
CA LYS A 983 -1.64 27.95 38.08
C LYS A 983 -0.85 28.54 36.90
N GLN A 984 0.43 28.86 37.08
CA GLN A 984 1.30 29.31 35.97
C GLN A 984 1.70 28.16 35.04
N LYS A 985 1.95 26.95 35.58
CA LYS A 985 2.14 25.72 34.77
C LYS A 985 0.88 25.42 33.93
N ASP A 986 -0.32 25.51 34.53
CA ASP A 986 -1.60 25.32 33.84
C ASP A 986 -1.87 26.40 32.76
N GLU A 987 -1.46 27.66 32.97
CA GLU A 987 -1.52 28.69 31.90
C GLU A 987 -0.58 28.39 30.73
N TRP A 988 0.66 27.93 30.96
CA TRP A 988 1.56 27.48 29.88
C TRP A 988 1.02 26.24 29.14
N LYS A 989 0.49 25.24 29.87
CA LYS A 989 -0.22 24.10 29.27
C LYS A 989 -1.37 24.56 28.37
N PHE A 990 -2.19 25.51 28.82
CA PHE A 990 -3.29 26.05 28.01
C PHE A 990 -2.79 26.77 26.75
N VAL A 991 -1.72 27.57 26.82
CA VAL A 991 -1.09 28.17 25.63
C VAL A 991 -0.66 27.10 24.63
N SER A 992 -0.02 26.01 25.08
CA SER A 992 0.42 24.94 24.18
C SER A 992 -0.76 24.27 23.45
N MET A 993 -1.88 23.99 24.14
CA MET A 993 -3.09 23.44 23.53
C MET A 993 -3.75 24.40 22.53
N VAL A 994 -3.69 25.71 22.79
CA VAL A 994 -4.20 26.75 21.90
C VAL A 994 -3.37 26.85 20.61
N VAL A 995 -2.04 26.73 20.72
CA VAL A 995 -1.12 26.68 19.56
C VAL A 995 -1.35 25.40 18.73
N ASP A 996 -1.41 24.25 19.39
CA ASP A 996 -1.64 22.93 18.77
C ASP A 996 -2.91 22.92 17.90
N ARG A 997 -4.01 23.51 18.42
CA ARG A 997 -5.31 23.59 17.74
C ARG A 997 -5.37 24.64 16.63
N LEU A 998 -4.62 25.74 16.73
CA LEU A 998 -4.44 26.67 15.61
C LEU A 998 -3.80 25.93 14.42
N LEU A 999 -2.72 25.20 14.71
CA LEU A 999 -1.94 24.47 13.70
C LEU A 999 -2.74 23.33 13.08
N LEU A 1000 -3.55 22.60 13.85
CA LEU A 1000 -4.47 21.59 13.33
C LEU A 1000 -5.33 22.14 12.18
N TYR A 1001 -5.96 23.31 12.36
CA TYR A 1001 -6.80 23.89 11.31
C TYR A 1001 -6.00 24.38 10.10
N ILE A 1002 -4.83 25.00 10.32
CA ILE A 1002 -3.94 25.46 9.24
C ILE A 1002 -3.46 24.29 8.40
N PHE A 1003 -2.92 23.24 9.03
CA PHE A 1003 -2.41 22.06 8.35
C PHE A 1003 -3.53 21.29 7.65
N PHE A 1004 -4.70 21.12 8.29
CA PHE A 1004 -5.86 20.49 7.65
C PHE A 1004 -6.28 21.24 6.37
N ALA A 1005 -6.34 22.58 6.42
CA ALA A 1005 -6.67 23.37 5.24
C ALA A 1005 -5.63 23.20 4.11
N VAL A 1006 -4.33 23.26 4.43
CA VAL A 1006 -3.24 23.09 3.44
C VAL A 1006 -3.21 21.67 2.85
N THR A 1007 -3.41 20.64 3.65
CA THR A 1007 -3.42 19.25 3.18
C THR A 1007 -4.68 18.92 2.39
N ALA A 1008 -5.84 19.48 2.76
CA ALA A 1008 -7.07 19.33 1.97
C ALA A 1008 -6.96 20.05 0.61
N THR A 1009 -6.53 21.32 0.57
CA THR A 1009 -6.40 22.05 -0.70
C THR A 1009 -5.27 21.49 -1.57
N GLY A 1010 -4.14 21.12 -0.98
CA GLY A 1010 -3.03 20.49 -1.69
C GLY A 1010 -3.41 19.16 -2.31
N THR A 1011 -4.10 18.28 -1.57
CA THR A 1011 -4.57 16.98 -2.10
C THR A 1011 -5.62 17.18 -3.20
N MET A 1012 -6.58 18.08 -2.99
CA MET A 1012 -7.66 18.32 -3.95
C MET A 1012 -7.15 18.96 -5.24
N GLY A 1013 -6.27 19.96 -5.14
CA GLY A 1013 -5.67 20.64 -6.30
C GLY A 1013 -4.72 19.76 -7.10
N ILE A 1014 -3.98 18.87 -6.44
CA ILE A 1014 -3.10 17.90 -7.12
C ILE A 1014 -3.94 16.83 -7.83
N LEU A 1015 -4.91 16.20 -7.16
CA LEU A 1015 -5.73 15.15 -7.79
C LEU A 1015 -6.58 15.68 -8.96
N PHE A 1016 -7.18 16.86 -8.86
CA PHE A 1016 -7.94 17.46 -9.98
C PHE A 1016 -7.08 18.12 -11.07
N SER A 1017 -5.74 18.14 -10.94
CA SER A 1017 -4.87 18.66 -12.01
C SER A 1017 -4.60 17.65 -13.14
N ALA A 1018 -4.85 16.36 -12.91
CA ALA A 1018 -4.77 15.34 -13.97
C ALA A 1018 -6.08 15.31 -14.79
N PRO A 1019 -6.02 15.36 -16.13
CA PRO A 1019 -7.20 15.53 -16.97
C PRO A 1019 -8.13 14.29 -16.95
N ASN A 1020 -7.54 13.09 -17.02
CA ASN A 1020 -8.27 11.86 -17.33
C ASN A 1020 -8.76 11.08 -16.08
N VAL A 1021 -8.85 11.73 -14.91
CA VAL A 1021 -9.09 11.06 -13.60
C VAL A 1021 -10.45 10.36 -13.50
N PHE A 1022 -11.45 10.82 -14.26
CA PHE A 1022 -12.81 10.29 -14.26
C PHE A 1022 -13.25 9.71 -15.62
N GLU A 1023 -12.34 9.61 -16.59
CA GLU A 1023 -12.67 9.14 -17.94
C GLU A 1023 -12.55 7.61 -18.00
N TYR A 1024 -13.70 6.93 -18.07
CA TYR A 1024 -13.75 5.48 -18.26
C TYR A 1024 -13.60 5.10 -19.74
N VAL A 1025 -12.79 4.08 -20.02
CA VAL A 1025 -12.51 3.58 -21.37
C VAL A 1025 -13.16 2.21 -21.56
N ASP A 1026 -14.05 2.11 -22.54
CA ASP A 1026 -14.46 0.82 -23.09
C ASP A 1026 -13.55 0.44 -24.27
N GLN A 1027 -12.56 -0.40 -23.97
CA GLN A 1027 -11.61 -0.93 -24.95
C GLN A 1027 -12.30 -1.71 -26.08
N THR A 1028 -13.44 -2.37 -25.82
CA THR A 1028 -14.12 -3.20 -26.83
C THR A 1028 -14.78 -2.35 -27.91
N THR A 1029 -15.53 -1.32 -27.50
CA THR A 1029 -16.12 -0.34 -28.42
C THR A 1029 -15.06 0.43 -29.21
N ILE A 1030 -13.93 0.79 -28.61
CA ILE A 1030 -12.83 1.48 -29.34
C ILE A 1030 -12.22 0.56 -30.41
N ILE A 1031 -11.85 -0.67 -30.07
CA ILE A 1031 -11.26 -1.61 -31.03
C ILE A 1031 -12.24 -1.93 -32.17
N GLU A 1032 -13.55 -2.06 -31.89
CA GLU A 1032 -14.55 -2.27 -32.95
C GLU A 1032 -14.68 -1.05 -33.87
N ASN A 1033 -14.59 0.17 -33.33
CA ASN A 1033 -14.62 1.40 -34.11
C ASN A 1033 -13.35 1.60 -34.95
N LEU A 1034 -12.17 1.24 -34.44
CA LEU A 1034 -10.92 1.23 -35.21
C LEU A 1034 -10.97 0.20 -36.35
N LYS A 1035 -11.50 -1.00 -36.11
CA LYS A 1035 -11.75 -2.00 -37.17
C LYS A 1035 -12.68 -1.48 -38.27
N LYS A 1036 -13.74 -0.75 -37.90
CA LYS A 1036 -14.63 -0.09 -38.87
C LYS A 1036 -13.94 1.04 -39.63
N ALA A 1037 -13.11 1.84 -38.97
CA ALA A 1037 -12.37 2.94 -39.59
C ALA A 1037 -11.34 2.44 -40.61
N ALA A 1038 -10.53 1.44 -40.24
CA ALA A 1038 -9.55 0.82 -41.14
C ALA A 1038 -10.23 0.17 -42.37
N LYS A 1039 -11.43 -0.42 -42.20
CA LYS A 1039 -12.21 -0.94 -43.33
C LYS A 1039 -12.79 0.18 -44.20
N ALA A 1040 -13.24 1.28 -43.61
CA ALA A 1040 -13.76 2.44 -44.36
C ALA A 1040 -12.67 3.17 -45.18
N GLU A 1041 -11.39 3.11 -44.76
CA GLU A 1041 -10.25 3.55 -45.60
C GLU A 1041 -10.11 2.67 -46.85
N GLN A 1042 -10.23 1.34 -46.70
CA GLN A 1042 -10.14 0.38 -47.81
C GLN A 1042 -11.26 0.56 -48.85
N ASP A 1043 -12.49 0.81 -48.41
CA ASP A 1043 -13.65 1.01 -49.30
C ASP A 1043 -13.62 2.35 -50.08
N PHE A 1044 -12.74 3.30 -49.74
CA PHE A 1044 -12.72 4.66 -50.32
C PHE A 1044 -11.69 4.86 -51.46
N GLU A 1045 -10.61 4.06 -51.51
CA GLU A 1045 -9.57 4.14 -52.56
C GLU A 1045 -9.74 3.10 -53.69
N LEU A 1046 -10.88 2.37 -53.75
CA LEU A 1046 -11.28 1.54 -54.90
C LEU A 1046 -12.05 2.37 -55.95
N PRO A 1047 -11.44 2.80 -57.07
CA PRO A 1047 -12.20 3.42 -58.15
C PRO A 1047 -13.05 2.37 -58.88
N THR A 1048 -14.32 2.68 -59.12
CA THR A 1048 -15.20 1.82 -59.92
C THR A 1048 -14.80 1.86 -61.40
N PHE A 1049 -14.18 0.78 -61.87
CA PHE A 1049 -13.85 0.51 -63.28
C PHE A 1049 -14.10 -0.96 -63.63
#